data_AF-A0A1I9XWL7-F1
#
_entry.id   AF-A0A1I9XWL7-F1
#
_cell.length_a   1.000
_cell.length_b   1.000
_cell.length_c   1.000
_cell.angle_alpha   90.00
_cell.angle_beta   90.00
_cell.angle_gamma   90.00
#
_symmetry.space_group_name_H-M   'P 1'
#
loop_
_entity.id
_entity.type
_entity.pdbx_description
1 polymer ?
#
loop_
_entity_poly.entity_id
_entity_poly.type
_entity_poly.pdbx_seq_one_letter_code
_entity_poly.pdbx_strand_id
1 'polypeptide(L)'
;MINTAALFGTAVLPGQADFDTDTITGLAEWRLDTPMLFKLLIGDGAQAVAWPVYGDGEDCACVLAAPMAQAQASWQALSALMDKPRDAAAIVARSAIGALLAGGQPWLVLDCVQLIPHDIDTPAYAAALEALRAEAQALHSALLRGDREALAPLLAAGAASPATGYWSATTSAQLADVEELDTDELPFLQGLEVRKWIEDALCYEVARAGQPELLGMVTPYGRWIVPLSLNAVALDSHDADDGWITYATAAQPDAHGVLDLNGTVVLPPAPGALYVISPHLLQQIAPDGASRLLRLPDGALLIDGVDNIGQRDDGHIDIERQTKDDDERNVCGVIDATGKVLLPTAYSSVQDFGTKKKIAIVSQRIAGRYLFGLANAKGELLAPCRYEAIDCATTSSPPRLRKNLIFAIDAQGLACMLTPDGKQAFTPLYPPAHHLRGVAVQSDFLYVVKDGMAWTMDFTGQLLEQLDTVDNFKAAITAQLSEAMGLGKKKAPPRNSFTPAQILAQADREQLRAMAALLLLGDAALAQRCVEVTLEELAEDDPEEEYEGDTPAAACFFLLWSTAAHVLGHGTTLDWKAVDEVPRIARHIDLPALRDFTWADQHDGDAMADGLAAIAAHLAPHQLRLVNMHGGEDTYYLGVVRACDTAAFGKVALQAALRPVLL
;
A
#
# COMPACT_ATOMS: atom_id res chain seq x y z
N MET A 1 5.57 1.11 17.19
CA MET A 1 5.66 0.99 18.67
C MET A 1 5.88 2.39 19.22
N ILE A 2 4.98 2.87 20.07
CA ILE A 2 5.17 4.14 20.76
C ILE A 2 6.22 3.95 21.84
N ASN A 3 7.26 4.77 21.81
CA ASN A 3 8.27 4.81 22.84
C ASN A 3 7.96 5.93 23.83
N THR A 4 8.16 5.68 25.12
CA THR A 4 7.90 6.64 26.19
C THR A 4 9.19 7.04 26.89
N ALA A 5 9.35 8.32 27.21
CA ALA A 5 10.27 8.83 28.21
C ALA A 5 9.51 9.10 29.51
N ALA A 6 10.08 8.70 30.64
CA ALA A 6 9.48 8.95 31.96
C ALA A 6 10.50 9.50 32.96
N LEU A 7 10.03 10.39 33.82
CA LEU A 7 10.73 10.81 35.04
C LEU A 7 10.02 10.23 36.25
N PHE A 8 10.82 9.64 37.14
CA PHE A 8 10.34 9.15 38.43
C PHE A 8 11.36 9.37 39.53
N GLY A 9 10.86 9.37 40.77
CA GLY A 9 11.67 9.50 41.98
C GLY A 9 11.84 8.15 42.69
N THR A 10 13.04 7.87 43.21
CA THR A 10 13.31 6.71 44.08
C THR A 10 14.14 7.08 45.31
N ALA A 11 13.91 6.38 46.43
CA ALA A 11 14.63 6.60 47.69
C ALA A 11 16.11 6.17 47.60
N VAL A 12 16.35 5.06 46.91
CA VAL A 12 17.68 4.48 46.71
C VAL A 12 17.78 3.93 45.28
N LEU A 13 19.00 3.75 44.79
CA LEU A 13 19.25 3.17 43.46
C LEU A 13 19.44 1.64 43.55
N PRO A 14 19.26 0.91 42.44
CA PRO A 14 19.52 -0.52 42.38
C PRO A 14 20.91 -0.91 42.92
N GLY A 15 20.98 -2.06 43.61
CA GLY A 15 22.19 -2.55 44.26
C GLY A 15 22.45 -1.98 45.67
N GLN A 16 21.62 -1.06 46.15
CA GLN A 16 21.62 -0.62 47.56
C GLN A 16 20.62 -1.45 48.39
N ALA A 17 20.90 -1.63 49.67
CA ALA A 17 19.94 -2.23 50.60
C ALA A 17 18.64 -1.42 50.60
N ASP A 18 17.51 -2.11 50.68
CA ASP A 18 16.16 -1.52 50.72
C ASP A 18 15.67 -0.90 49.38
N PHE A 19 16.32 -1.21 48.24
CA PHE A 19 15.74 -0.89 46.92
C PHE A 19 14.47 -1.69 46.68
N ASP A 20 13.37 -0.98 46.40
CA ASP A 20 12.05 -1.54 46.17
C ASP A 20 11.35 -0.74 45.06
N THR A 21 10.99 -1.43 43.99
CA THR A 21 10.30 -0.83 42.84
C THR A 21 8.91 -0.31 43.19
N ASP A 22 8.27 -0.85 44.23
CA ASP A 22 6.94 -0.41 44.67
C ASP A 22 6.96 0.97 45.35
N THR A 23 8.16 1.46 45.71
CA THR A 23 8.34 2.78 46.36
C THR A 23 8.60 3.92 45.37
N ILE A 24 8.66 3.61 44.08
CA ILE A 24 8.94 4.58 43.03
C ILE A 24 7.73 5.50 42.82
N THR A 25 8.01 6.79 42.64
CA THR A 25 6.99 7.82 42.41
C THR A 25 7.12 8.38 41.01
N GLY A 26 6.13 8.16 40.14
CA GLY A 26 6.08 8.80 38.82
C GLY A 26 5.88 10.31 38.92
N LEU A 27 6.56 11.07 38.07
CA LEU A 27 6.56 12.54 38.11
C LEU A 27 6.14 13.15 36.77
N ALA A 28 6.67 12.61 35.66
CA ALA A 28 6.39 13.13 34.34
C ALA A 28 6.59 12.06 33.26
N GLU A 29 5.87 12.19 32.15
CA GLU A 29 6.02 11.30 30.99
C GLU A 29 5.85 12.07 29.68
N TRP A 30 6.36 11.47 28.61
CA TRP A 30 6.19 11.96 27.25
C TRP A 30 6.41 10.85 26.23
N ARG A 31 5.63 10.86 25.15
CA ARG A 31 5.71 9.87 24.06
C ARG A 31 6.51 10.39 22.86
N LEU A 32 7.14 9.47 22.12
CA LEU A 32 7.94 9.63 20.89
C LEU A 32 9.36 10.21 21.05
N ASP A 33 9.60 11.07 22.04
CA ASP A 33 10.92 11.64 22.30
C ASP A 33 11.18 11.95 23.78
N THR A 34 12.39 12.40 24.11
CA THR A 34 12.75 12.85 25.46
C THR A 34 12.64 14.39 25.54
N PRO A 35 11.72 14.93 26.35
CA PRO A 35 11.58 16.37 26.56
C PRO A 35 12.89 17.04 26.99
N MET A 36 13.12 18.26 26.47
CA MET A 36 14.30 19.06 26.82
C MET A 36 14.38 19.35 28.32
N LEU A 37 13.23 19.52 29.00
CA LEU A 37 13.20 19.71 30.44
C LEU A 37 13.71 18.48 31.19
N PHE A 38 13.37 17.27 30.73
CA PHE A 38 13.80 16.04 31.42
C PHE A 38 15.32 15.92 31.40
N LYS A 39 15.93 16.16 30.24
CA LYS A 39 17.39 16.22 30.07
C LYS A 39 18.03 17.29 30.97
N LEU A 40 17.46 18.50 31.00
CA LEU A 40 17.97 19.60 31.82
C LEU A 40 17.90 19.33 33.33
N LEU A 41 16.86 18.64 33.80
CA LEU A 41 16.69 18.28 35.21
C LEU A 41 17.67 17.19 35.65
N ILE A 42 17.89 16.19 34.80
CA ILE A 42 18.93 15.15 34.98
C ILE A 42 20.34 15.78 35.03
N GLY A 43 20.59 16.76 34.15
CA GLY A 43 21.70 17.71 34.24
C GLY A 43 23.10 17.11 34.39
N ASP A 44 23.98 17.80 35.11
CA ASP A 44 25.41 17.45 35.15
C ASP A 44 25.75 16.24 36.04
N GLY A 45 25.04 16.10 37.16
CA GLY A 45 25.15 14.97 38.08
C GLY A 45 24.54 13.66 37.58
N ALA A 46 24.24 13.57 36.28
CA ALA A 46 23.70 12.39 35.64
C ALA A 46 24.73 11.25 35.63
N GLN A 47 24.32 10.09 36.13
CA GLN A 47 25.06 8.84 36.07
C GLN A 47 24.21 7.77 35.38
N ALA A 48 24.86 6.92 34.58
CA ALA A 48 24.22 5.74 34.01
C ALA A 48 24.07 4.67 35.09
N VAL A 49 22.88 4.10 35.22
CA VAL A 49 22.54 3.13 36.27
C VAL A 49 21.84 1.93 35.64
N ALA A 50 22.15 0.72 36.15
CA ALA A 50 21.42 -0.49 35.82
C ALA A 50 20.01 -0.42 36.42
N TRP A 51 18.99 -0.91 35.71
CA TRP A 51 17.61 -0.88 36.15
C TRP A 51 16.95 -2.25 35.97
N PRO A 52 16.62 -2.94 37.08
CA PRO A 52 16.37 -4.38 37.06
C PRO A 52 15.04 -4.81 36.44
N VAL A 53 14.23 -3.87 35.92
CA VAL A 53 12.92 -4.22 35.37
C VAL A 53 12.98 -4.55 33.89
N TYR A 54 14.01 -4.08 33.20
CA TYR A 54 14.32 -4.56 31.86
C TYR A 54 15.20 -5.79 32.02
N GLY A 55 14.89 -6.89 31.32
CA GLY A 55 15.56 -8.19 31.51
C GLY A 55 17.09 -8.09 31.58
N ASP A 56 17.72 -7.51 30.56
CA ASP A 56 19.19 -7.30 30.51
C ASP A 56 19.66 -6.04 31.28
N GLY A 57 18.72 -5.26 31.81
CA GLY A 57 18.96 -4.05 32.60
C GLY A 57 19.41 -4.32 34.04
N GLU A 58 19.34 -5.57 34.52
CA GLU A 58 19.89 -5.95 35.84
C GLU A 58 21.42 -5.79 35.91
N ASP A 59 22.11 -6.14 34.81
CA ASP A 59 23.58 -6.21 34.75
C ASP A 59 24.21 -5.03 33.99
N CYS A 60 23.43 -4.28 33.22
CA CYS A 60 23.91 -3.22 32.33
C CYS A 60 23.18 -1.89 32.58
N ALA A 61 23.90 -0.78 32.45
CA ALA A 61 23.32 0.55 32.64
C ALA A 61 22.33 0.89 31.52
N CYS A 62 21.09 1.18 31.89
CA CYS A 62 19.99 1.44 30.95
C CYS A 62 19.22 2.74 31.20
N VAL A 63 19.40 3.37 32.37
CA VAL A 63 18.74 4.64 32.71
C VAL A 63 19.75 5.68 33.17
N LEU A 64 19.32 6.96 33.20
CA LEU A 64 20.10 8.04 33.81
C LEU A 64 19.50 8.42 35.16
N ALA A 65 20.31 8.46 36.21
CA ALA A 65 19.92 8.94 37.53
C ALA A 65 20.69 10.21 37.91
N ALA A 66 20.03 11.12 38.63
CA ALA A 66 20.64 12.32 39.17
C ALA A 66 20.06 12.67 40.55
N PRO A 67 20.79 13.42 41.40
CA PRO A 67 20.25 13.88 42.66
C PRO A 67 19.02 14.78 42.45
N MET A 68 17.91 14.51 43.14
CA MET A 68 16.69 15.33 43.07
C MET A 68 16.94 16.78 43.46
N ALA A 69 17.85 17.01 44.41
CA ALA A 69 18.27 18.36 44.81
C ALA A 69 18.83 19.17 43.64
N GLN A 70 19.52 18.53 42.69
CA GLN A 70 19.99 19.19 41.48
C GLN A 70 18.82 19.55 40.57
N ALA A 71 17.89 18.62 40.34
CA ALA A 71 16.70 18.89 39.52
C ALA A 71 15.86 20.06 40.08
N GLN A 72 15.68 20.10 41.41
CA GLN A 72 15.05 21.22 42.10
C GLN A 72 15.79 22.55 41.86
N ALA A 73 17.12 22.57 41.98
CA ALA A 73 17.93 23.75 41.71
C ALA A 73 17.87 24.18 40.23
N SER A 74 17.93 23.23 39.30
CA SER A 74 17.77 23.47 37.85
C SER A 74 16.40 24.07 37.55
N TRP A 75 15.33 23.53 38.13
CA TRP A 75 13.97 24.07 37.95
C TRP A 75 13.83 25.49 38.49
N GLN A 76 14.40 25.77 39.66
CA GLN A 76 14.42 27.12 40.24
C GLN A 76 15.20 28.10 39.36
N ALA A 77 16.38 27.72 38.89
CA ALA A 77 17.19 28.55 37.99
C ALA A 77 16.48 28.82 36.67
N LEU A 78 15.87 27.79 36.06
CA LEU A 78 15.11 27.92 34.82
C LEU A 78 13.90 28.84 35.02
N SER A 79 13.15 28.64 36.11
CA SER A 79 11.99 29.47 36.47
C SER A 79 12.37 30.95 36.62
N ALA A 80 13.59 31.26 37.03
CA ALA A 80 14.10 32.63 37.14
C ALA A 80 14.42 33.27 35.76
N LEU A 81 14.73 32.46 34.76
CA LEU A 81 14.98 32.90 33.38
C LEU A 81 13.69 33.02 32.56
N MET A 82 12.67 32.24 32.91
CA MET A 82 11.35 32.29 32.27
C MET A 82 10.63 33.61 32.60
N ASP A 83 9.90 34.13 31.63
CA ASP A 83 9.00 35.25 31.87
C ASP A 83 7.93 34.85 32.90
N LYS A 84 7.48 35.82 33.71
CA LYS A 84 6.41 35.60 34.68
C LYS A 84 5.17 35.06 33.96
N PRO A 85 4.57 33.94 34.44
CA PRO A 85 3.39 33.38 33.81
C PRO A 85 2.25 34.41 33.88
N ARG A 86 1.56 34.62 32.75
CA ARG A 86 0.55 35.68 32.62
C ARG A 86 -0.88 35.15 32.76
N ASP A 87 -1.06 33.83 32.69
CA ASP A 87 -2.33 33.14 32.80
C ASP A 87 -2.31 32.06 33.91
N ALA A 88 -3.50 31.66 34.34
CA ALA A 88 -3.68 30.72 35.44
C ALA A 88 -3.18 29.31 35.11
N ALA A 89 -3.29 28.86 33.85
CA ALA A 89 -2.86 27.53 33.46
C ALA A 89 -1.32 27.41 33.53
N ALA A 90 -0.61 28.43 33.05
CA ALA A 90 0.85 28.53 33.18
C ALA A 90 1.31 28.60 34.64
N ILE A 91 0.57 29.29 35.51
CA ILE A 91 0.86 29.32 36.96
C ILE A 91 0.70 27.93 37.56
N VAL A 92 -0.43 27.26 37.29
CA VAL A 92 -0.72 25.93 37.84
C VAL A 92 0.29 24.90 37.36
N ALA A 93 0.60 24.85 36.08
CA ALA A 93 1.55 23.88 35.53
C ALA A 93 2.97 24.07 36.08
N ARG A 94 3.47 25.31 36.14
CA ARG A 94 4.79 25.59 36.75
C ARG A 94 4.82 25.23 38.24
N SER A 95 3.71 25.47 38.94
CA SER A 95 3.58 25.12 40.35
C SER A 95 3.53 23.61 40.54
N ALA A 96 2.88 22.87 39.64
CA ALA A 96 2.80 21.42 39.66
C ALA A 96 4.19 20.77 39.48
N ILE A 97 4.97 21.23 38.50
CA ILE A 97 6.36 20.78 38.30
C ILE A 97 7.19 21.00 39.57
N GLY A 98 7.14 22.22 40.12
CA GLY A 98 7.86 22.55 41.36
C GLY A 98 7.41 21.71 42.56
N ALA A 99 6.11 21.44 42.70
CA ALA A 99 5.56 20.64 43.78
C ALA A 99 5.95 19.17 43.68
N LEU A 100 5.90 18.58 42.48
CA LEU A 100 6.30 17.19 42.22
C LEU A 100 7.79 17.00 42.49
N LEU A 101 8.64 17.92 42.03
CA LEU A 101 10.07 17.88 42.33
C LEU A 101 10.36 18.07 43.83
N ALA A 102 9.61 18.93 44.53
CA ALA A 102 9.80 19.19 45.96
C ALA A 102 9.32 18.02 46.85
N GLY A 103 8.27 17.32 46.43
CA GLY A 103 7.76 16.11 47.10
C GLY A 103 8.49 14.83 46.68
N GLY A 104 9.43 14.94 45.73
CA GLY A 104 10.16 13.82 45.17
C GLY A 104 11.15 13.16 46.14
N GLN A 105 11.42 11.89 45.88
CA GLN A 105 12.46 11.12 46.55
C GLN A 105 13.87 11.67 46.23
N PRO A 106 14.93 11.33 46.99
CA PRO A 106 16.28 11.87 46.83
C PRO A 106 16.92 11.67 45.46
N TRP A 107 16.51 10.66 44.69
CA TRP A 107 16.98 10.43 43.33
C TRP A 107 15.89 10.70 42.31
N LEU A 108 16.24 11.41 41.24
CA LEU A 108 15.46 11.53 40.02
C LEU A 108 16.05 10.56 38.99
N VAL A 109 15.21 9.79 38.33
CA VAL A 109 15.62 8.87 37.26
C VAL A 109 14.86 9.22 35.99
N LEU A 110 15.60 9.21 34.88
CA LEU A 110 15.07 9.31 33.53
C LEU A 110 15.14 7.92 32.90
N ASP A 111 13.97 7.37 32.65
CA ASP A 111 13.82 6.24 31.74
C ASP A 111 13.67 6.75 30.32
N CYS A 112 14.57 6.27 29.46
CA CYS A 112 14.60 6.50 28.03
C CYS A 112 14.87 5.19 27.27
N VAL A 113 14.66 4.03 27.90
CA VAL A 113 15.09 2.73 27.37
C VAL A 113 14.44 2.47 26.02
N GLN A 114 13.13 2.66 25.91
CA GLN A 114 12.37 2.47 24.66
C GLN A 114 12.80 3.44 23.54
N LEU A 115 13.41 4.58 23.88
CA LEU A 115 13.80 5.60 22.89
C LEU A 115 15.17 5.36 22.26
N ILE A 116 15.97 4.45 22.81
CA ILE A 116 17.28 4.09 22.25
C ILE A 116 17.10 2.86 21.36
N PRO A 117 17.37 2.94 20.03
CA PRO A 117 17.06 1.88 19.07
C PRO A 117 18.12 0.77 19.04
N HIS A 118 18.59 0.35 20.21
CA HIS A 118 19.64 -0.65 20.41
C HIS A 118 19.30 -1.51 21.63
N ASP A 119 19.82 -2.74 21.69
CA ASP A 119 19.63 -3.59 22.87
C ASP A 119 20.55 -3.12 24.02
N ILE A 120 20.05 -3.18 25.27
CA ILE A 120 20.68 -2.60 26.47
C ILE A 120 22.14 -3.06 26.68
N ASP A 121 22.45 -4.30 26.34
CA ASP A 121 23.77 -4.93 26.54
C ASP A 121 24.80 -4.59 25.43
N THR A 122 24.39 -3.77 24.45
CA THR A 122 25.24 -3.44 23.30
C THR A 122 26.11 -2.20 23.51
N PRO A 123 27.30 -2.15 22.88
CA PRO A 123 28.11 -0.92 22.87
C PRO A 123 27.41 0.28 22.25
N ALA A 124 26.49 0.04 21.30
CA ALA A 124 25.73 1.08 20.64
C ALA A 124 24.73 1.74 21.59
N TYR A 125 24.05 0.94 22.41
CA TYR A 125 23.17 1.45 23.46
C TYR A 125 23.93 2.28 24.49
N ALA A 126 25.04 1.74 25.01
CA ALA A 126 25.88 2.47 25.97
C ALA A 126 26.38 3.82 25.41
N ALA A 127 26.74 3.87 24.13
CA ALA A 127 27.14 5.11 23.46
C ALA A 127 25.97 6.11 23.32
N ALA A 128 24.75 5.63 23.02
CA ALA A 128 23.56 6.48 22.94
C ALA A 128 23.16 7.05 24.31
N LEU A 129 23.21 6.23 25.36
CA LEU A 129 22.95 6.67 26.74
C LEU A 129 23.97 7.72 27.20
N GLU A 130 25.25 7.53 26.85
CA GLU A 130 26.31 8.51 27.12
C GLU A 130 26.12 9.80 26.32
N ALA A 131 25.64 9.74 25.08
CA ALA A 131 25.32 10.92 24.29
C ALA A 131 24.18 11.74 24.94
N LEU A 132 23.14 11.06 25.43
CA LEU A 132 22.05 11.70 26.17
C LEU A 132 22.54 12.35 27.46
N ARG A 133 23.46 11.68 28.17
CA ARG A 133 24.12 12.23 29.37
C ARG A 133 24.91 13.50 29.05
N ALA A 134 25.66 13.50 27.94
CA ALA A 134 26.40 14.67 27.47
C ALA A 134 25.47 15.83 27.06
N GLU A 135 24.32 15.55 26.45
CA GLU A 135 23.29 16.56 26.16
C GLU A 135 22.73 17.17 27.45
N ALA A 136 22.40 16.36 28.45
CA ALA A 136 21.94 16.81 29.77
C ALA A 136 22.97 17.74 30.45
N GLN A 137 24.26 17.36 30.40
CA GLN A 137 25.37 18.19 30.88
C GLN A 137 25.48 19.52 30.16
N ALA A 138 25.36 19.51 28.83
CA ALA A 138 25.43 20.72 28.01
C ALA A 138 24.28 21.69 28.31
N LEU A 139 23.06 21.17 28.46
CA LEU A 139 21.87 21.95 28.84
C LEU A 139 21.99 22.53 30.24
N HIS A 140 22.47 21.76 31.21
CA HIS A 140 22.71 22.26 32.56
C HIS A 140 23.78 23.35 32.58
N SER A 141 24.86 23.17 31.82
CA SER A 141 25.90 24.19 31.68
C SER A 141 25.38 25.47 31.01
N ALA A 142 24.49 25.35 30.02
CA ALA A 142 23.82 26.49 29.40
C ALA A 142 22.91 27.24 30.40
N LEU A 143 22.19 26.50 31.24
CA LEU A 143 21.38 27.05 32.33
C LEU A 143 22.22 27.85 33.32
N LEU A 144 23.34 27.32 33.78
CA LEU A 144 24.24 28.01 34.71
C LEU A 144 24.83 29.29 34.10
N ARG A 145 25.02 29.34 32.78
CA ARG A 145 25.47 30.55 32.07
C ARG A 145 24.34 31.54 31.76
N GLY A 146 23.07 31.15 31.97
CA GLY A 146 21.92 31.96 31.55
C GLY A 146 21.78 32.08 30.04
N ASP A 147 22.24 31.08 29.28
CA ASP A 147 22.23 31.06 27.82
C ASP A 147 20.80 30.89 27.28
N ARG A 148 20.14 32.00 26.98
CA ARG A 148 18.72 32.00 26.55
C ARG A 148 18.52 31.42 25.16
N GLU A 149 19.54 31.44 24.29
CA GLU A 149 19.43 30.89 22.94
C GLU A 149 19.42 29.37 22.99
N ALA A 150 20.36 28.77 23.73
CA ALA A 150 20.40 27.34 23.96
C ALA A 150 19.17 26.81 24.71
N LEU A 151 18.50 27.65 25.50
CA LEU A 151 17.29 27.32 26.27
C LEU A 151 15.99 27.79 25.62
N ALA A 152 16.03 28.33 24.40
CA ALA A 152 14.89 28.98 23.77
C ALA A 152 13.60 28.13 23.78
N PRO A 153 13.63 26.80 23.50
CA PRO A 153 12.41 25.98 23.54
C PRO A 153 11.74 25.95 24.93
N LEU A 154 12.52 25.91 26.01
CA LEU A 154 12.00 25.93 27.38
C LEU A 154 11.55 27.31 27.83
N LEU A 155 12.15 28.37 27.28
CA LEU A 155 11.78 29.76 27.60
C LEU A 155 10.55 30.24 26.82
N ALA A 156 10.33 29.73 25.62
CA ALA A 156 9.16 29.99 24.80
C ALA A 156 7.94 29.13 25.20
N ALA A 157 8.17 28.04 25.95
CA ALA A 157 7.14 27.09 26.35
C ALA A 157 6.07 27.69 27.28
N GLY A 158 4.80 27.51 26.89
CA GLY A 158 3.66 27.49 27.82
C GLY A 158 3.58 26.15 28.56
N ALA A 159 2.63 26.02 29.49
CA ALA A 159 2.40 24.85 30.35
C ALA A 159 2.31 23.48 29.65
N ALA A 160 1.94 23.47 28.36
CA ALA A 160 1.69 22.27 27.56
C ALA A 160 2.63 22.21 26.33
N SER A 161 3.89 22.62 26.51
CA SER A 161 4.88 22.53 25.43
C SER A 161 5.51 21.14 25.40
N PRO A 162 5.80 20.59 24.20
CA PRO A 162 6.60 19.37 24.07
C PRO A 162 7.94 19.43 24.81
N ALA A 163 8.55 20.62 24.91
CA ALA A 163 9.81 20.80 25.61
C ALA A 163 9.73 20.49 27.12
N THR A 164 8.54 20.63 27.73
CA THR A 164 8.36 20.46 29.19
C THR A 164 7.88 19.07 29.59
N GLY A 165 7.24 18.32 28.71
CA GLY A 165 6.61 17.03 29.05
C GLY A 165 5.27 17.19 29.80
N TYR A 166 4.60 16.07 30.07
CA TYR A 166 3.39 16.01 30.89
C TYR A 166 3.74 15.66 32.33
N TRP A 167 3.26 16.44 33.32
CA TRP A 167 3.61 16.27 34.74
C TRP A 167 2.39 15.93 35.58
N SER A 168 2.43 14.77 36.25
CA SER A 168 1.37 14.34 37.15
C SER A 168 1.91 13.37 38.21
N ALA A 169 1.34 13.42 39.41
CA ALA A 169 1.58 12.38 40.43
C ALA A 169 0.98 11.02 40.04
N THR A 170 0.10 11.00 39.04
CA THR A 170 -0.51 9.78 38.47
C THR A 170 0.22 9.28 37.23
N THR A 171 1.31 9.94 36.82
CA THR A 171 2.21 9.40 35.80
C THR A 171 2.61 8.02 36.25
N SER A 172 2.46 7.05 35.35
CA SER A 172 2.87 5.71 35.68
C SER A 172 4.38 5.64 35.50
N ALA A 173 5.09 5.28 36.57
CA ALA A 173 6.52 5.03 36.51
C ALA A 173 6.78 3.68 35.81
N GLN A 174 6.06 3.36 34.73
CA GLN A 174 6.08 2.02 34.11
C GLN A 174 7.50 1.66 33.74
N LEU A 175 8.00 0.65 34.44
CA LEU A 175 9.32 0.10 34.27
C LEU A 175 9.31 -1.00 33.17
N ALA A 176 8.21 -1.10 32.40
CA ALA A 176 7.93 -2.11 31.36
C ALA A 176 6.94 -1.54 30.31
N ASP A 177 6.64 -2.31 29.26
CA ASP A 177 5.75 -1.91 28.16
C ASP A 177 4.30 -1.67 28.61
N VAL A 178 3.61 -0.71 27.98
CA VAL A 178 2.19 -0.45 28.24
C VAL A 178 1.36 -1.52 27.51
N GLU A 179 0.60 -2.31 28.24
CA GLU A 179 -0.22 -3.39 27.68
C GLU A 179 -1.71 -3.19 27.95
N GLU A 180 -2.55 -3.89 27.17
CA GLU A 180 -3.99 -3.97 27.43
C GLU A 180 -4.24 -4.78 28.73
N LEU A 181 -4.91 -4.15 29.69
CA LEU A 181 -5.35 -4.77 30.94
C LEU A 181 -6.83 -5.16 30.90
N ASP A 182 -7.25 -6.03 31.82
CA ASP A 182 -8.66 -6.35 32.01
C ASP A 182 -9.40 -5.09 32.50
N THR A 183 -10.39 -4.65 31.73
CA THR A 183 -11.15 -3.42 32.02
C THR A 183 -11.91 -3.48 33.34
N ASP A 184 -12.28 -4.67 33.82
CA ASP A 184 -12.96 -4.84 35.11
C ASP A 184 -12.03 -4.55 36.30
N GLU A 185 -10.71 -4.64 36.10
CA GLU A 185 -9.69 -4.34 37.10
C GLU A 185 -9.33 -2.85 37.18
N LEU A 186 -9.92 -2.00 36.32
CA LEU A 186 -9.59 -0.58 36.20
C LEU A 186 -10.73 0.30 36.77
N PRO A 187 -10.66 0.76 38.04
CA PRO A 187 -11.79 1.44 38.69
C PRO A 187 -12.19 2.75 38.03
N PHE A 188 -11.26 3.44 37.35
CA PHE A 188 -11.52 4.69 36.66
C PHE A 188 -12.32 4.51 35.35
N LEU A 189 -12.44 3.28 34.85
CA LEU A 189 -13.32 2.94 33.72
C LEU A 189 -14.76 2.65 34.17
N GLN A 190 -15.02 2.51 35.47
CA GLN A 190 -16.36 2.26 35.97
C GLN A 190 -17.31 3.41 35.63
N GLY A 191 -18.40 3.10 34.93
CA GLY A 191 -19.36 4.09 34.45
C GLY A 191 -18.97 4.75 33.12
N LEU A 192 -17.97 4.22 32.43
CA LEU A 192 -17.67 4.52 31.02
C LEU A 192 -18.03 3.31 30.15
N GLU A 193 -18.28 3.57 28.87
CA GLU A 193 -18.43 2.52 27.86
C GLU A 193 -17.08 2.38 27.13
N VAL A 194 -16.34 1.30 27.40
CA VAL A 194 -15.08 1.01 26.69
C VAL A 194 -15.41 0.53 25.27
N ARG A 195 -14.85 1.21 24.25
CA ARG A 195 -15.10 0.90 22.83
C ARG A 195 -14.11 -0.11 22.29
N LYS A 196 -12.81 0.17 22.48
CA LYS A 196 -11.70 -0.64 21.98
C LYS A 196 -10.38 -0.24 22.65
N TRP A 197 -9.44 -1.15 22.65
CA TRP A 197 -8.01 -0.87 22.82
C TRP A 197 -7.43 -0.31 21.53
N ILE A 198 -6.60 0.73 21.64
CA ILE A 198 -5.86 1.34 20.52
C ILE A 198 -4.40 0.97 20.69
N GLU A 199 -3.95 -0.05 19.97
CA GLU A 199 -2.56 -0.54 20.00
C GLU A 199 -1.57 0.58 19.68
N ASP A 200 -1.82 1.31 18.59
CA ASP A 200 -0.94 2.38 18.11
C ASP A 200 -0.96 3.64 18.98
N ALA A 201 -1.84 3.71 20.00
CA ALA A 201 -1.88 4.78 20.99
C ALA A 201 -1.71 4.26 22.43
N LEU A 202 -1.55 2.95 22.65
CA LEU A 202 -1.45 2.29 23.95
C LEU A 202 -2.46 2.84 24.98
N CYS A 203 -3.74 2.90 24.60
CA CYS A 203 -4.82 3.43 25.42
C CYS A 203 -6.19 2.87 25.02
N TYR A 204 -7.18 3.04 25.90
CA TYR A 204 -8.58 2.72 25.61
C TYR A 204 -9.30 3.92 25.02
N GLU A 205 -10.04 3.70 23.93
CA GLU A 205 -11.11 4.59 23.51
C GLU A 205 -12.36 4.31 24.35
N VAL A 206 -12.92 5.36 24.94
CA VAL A 206 -14.05 5.28 25.86
C VAL A 206 -15.12 6.29 25.49
N ALA A 207 -16.38 5.98 25.79
CA ALA A 207 -17.50 6.89 25.67
C ALA A 207 -18.15 7.14 27.04
N ARG A 208 -18.78 8.31 27.18
CA ARG A 208 -19.50 8.66 28.40
C ARG A 208 -20.80 7.85 28.50
N ALA A 209 -21.05 7.20 29.63
CA ALA A 209 -22.30 6.46 29.84
C ALA A 209 -23.54 7.37 29.66
N GLY A 210 -24.47 6.92 28.81
CA GLY A 210 -25.68 7.67 28.45
C GLY A 210 -25.46 8.85 27.50
N GLN A 211 -24.23 9.13 27.08
CA GLN A 211 -23.84 10.08 26.02
C GLN A 211 -22.77 9.43 25.12
N PRO A 212 -23.13 8.34 24.40
CA PRO A 212 -22.19 7.51 23.65
C PRO A 212 -21.46 8.26 22.53
N GLU A 213 -21.95 9.43 22.14
CA GLU A 213 -21.35 10.36 21.19
C GLU A 213 -20.16 11.14 21.75
N LEU A 214 -20.03 11.25 23.08
CA LEU A 214 -18.90 11.94 23.70
C LEU A 214 -17.77 10.94 23.98
N LEU A 215 -16.69 11.12 23.23
CA LEU A 215 -15.55 10.22 23.21
C LEU A 215 -14.38 10.77 24.03
N GLY A 216 -13.54 9.85 24.50
CA GLY A 216 -12.27 10.15 25.13
C GLY A 216 -11.28 9.00 24.97
N MET A 217 -10.03 9.26 25.33
CA MET A 217 -8.94 8.28 25.29
C MET A 217 -8.18 8.32 26.60
N VAL A 218 -8.00 7.15 27.22
CA VAL A 218 -7.40 7.01 28.55
C VAL A 218 -6.47 5.80 28.60
N THR A 219 -5.28 5.97 29.17
CA THR A 219 -4.29 4.90 29.31
C THR A 219 -4.72 3.87 30.36
N PRO A 220 -4.13 2.66 30.39
CA PRO A 220 -4.43 1.65 31.41
C PRO A 220 -4.14 2.06 32.86
N TYR A 221 -3.35 3.11 33.06
CA TYR A 221 -3.05 3.67 34.37
C TYR A 221 -3.85 4.96 34.68
N GLY A 222 -4.84 5.29 33.85
CA GLY A 222 -5.82 6.36 34.14
C GLY A 222 -5.40 7.76 33.70
N ARG A 223 -4.32 7.93 32.92
CA ARG A 223 -4.01 9.21 32.28
C ARG A 223 -4.92 9.42 31.08
N TRP A 224 -5.61 10.57 31.07
CA TRP A 224 -6.40 10.98 29.90
C TRP A 224 -5.49 11.61 28.84
N ILE A 225 -5.48 11.01 27.65
CA ILE A 225 -4.93 11.62 26.43
C ILE A 225 -5.98 12.57 25.86
N VAL A 226 -7.22 12.10 25.75
CA VAL A 226 -8.36 12.91 25.31
C VAL A 226 -9.42 12.92 26.42
N PRO A 227 -9.48 13.94 27.29
CA PRO A 227 -10.46 13.98 28.37
C PRO A 227 -11.87 14.22 27.84
N LEU A 228 -12.88 13.61 28.45
CA LEU A 228 -14.30 13.83 28.10
C LEU A 228 -14.74 15.30 28.17
N SER A 229 -14.05 16.14 28.95
CA SER A 229 -14.29 17.58 29.03
C SER A 229 -13.97 18.33 27.72
N LEU A 230 -13.17 17.74 26.83
CA LEU A 230 -12.97 18.26 25.47
C LEU A 230 -14.26 18.18 24.63
N ASN A 231 -15.23 17.36 25.05
CA ASN A 231 -16.46 17.06 24.33
C ASN A 231 -16.18 16.65 22.88
N ALA A 232 -15.21 15.76 22.69
CA ALA A 232 -14.92 15.20 21.38
C ALA A 232 -16.09 14.33 20.92
N VAL A 233 -16.52 14.52 19.68
CA VAL A 233 -17.61 13.74 19.05
C VAL A 233 -17.14 12.89 17.88
N ALA A 234 -15.91 13.14 17.43
CA ALA A 234 -15.17 12.30 16.51
C ALA A 234 -13.73 12.24 17.01
N LEU A 235 -13.18 11.02 17.06
CA LEU A 235 -11.77 10.75 17.31
C LEU A 235 -11.31 9.76 16.26
N ASP A 236 -10.20 10.08 15.60
CA ASP A 236 -9.51 9.17 14.71
C ASP A 236 -8.08 8.96 15.20
N SER A 237 -7.77 7.71 15.48
CA SER A 237 -6.48 7.24 15.97
C SER A 237 -5.78 6.34 14.95
N HIS A 238 -6.23 6.33 13.69
CA HIS A 238 -5.62 5.51 12.65
C HIS A 238 -4.14 5.83 12.48
N ASP A 239 -3.78 7.11 12.60
CA ASP A 239 -2.42 7.64 12.40
C ASP A 239 -1.66 7.85 13.73
N ALA A 240 -2.03 7.09 14.76
CA ALA A 240 -1.40 7.19 16.08
C ALA A 240 0.05 6.68 16.08
N ASP A 241 0.39 5.75 15.19
CA ASP A 241 1.75 5.28 14.93
C ASP A 241 2.65 6.38 14.35
N ASP A 242 2.07 7.26 13.55
CA ASP A 242 2.69 8.50 13.05
C ASP A 242 2.73 9.63 14.11
N GLY A 243 2.13 9.40 15.27
CA GLY A 243 2.19 10.28 16.43
C GLY A 243 1.02 11.23 16.61
N TRP A 244 -0.07 11.04 15.84
CA TRP A 244 -1.15 12.01 15.75
C TRP A 244 -2.53 11.39 16.00
N ILE A 245 -3.43 12.19 16.54
CA ILE A 245 -4.86 11.86 16.70
C ILE A 245 -5.66 13.02 16.12
N THR A 246 -6.55 12.76 15.18
CA THR A 246 -7.46 13.81 14.69
C THR A 246 -8.76 13.80 15.47
N TYR A 247 -9.38 14.97 15.65
CA TYR A 247 -10.59 15.08 16.45
C TYR A 247 -11.52 16.19 15.98
N ALA A 248 -12.81 16.03 16.26
CA ALA A 248 -13.81 17.10 16.19
C ALA A 248 -14.57 17.20 17.52
N THR A 249 -15.08 18.40 17.83
CA THR A 249 -15.78 18.65 19.10
C THR A 249 -17.28 18.89 18.86
N ALA A 250 -18.11 18.64 19.87
CA ALA A 250 -19.55 18.91 19.80
C ALA A 250 -19.87 20.36 19.41
N ALA A 251 -19.00 21.32 19.76
CA ALA A 251 -19.17 22.73 19.43
C ALA A 251 -18.85 23.05 17.96
N GLN A 252 -17.99 22.24 17.32
CA GLN A 252 -17.53 22.42 15.94
C GLN A 252 -17.38 21.04 15.27
N PRO A 253 -18.49 20.35 14.95
CA PRO A 253 -18.44 18.98 14.42
C PRO A 253 -17.85 18.89 13.01
N ASP A 254 -17.93 19.98 12.23
CA ASP A 254 -17.38 20.07 10.86
C ASP A 254 -15.96 20.66 10.81
N ALA A 255 -15.34 20.88 11.97
CA ALA A 255 -13.98 21.39 12.09
C ALA A 255 -13.11 20.36 12.82
N HIS A 256 -12.01 19.97 12.18
CA HIS A 256 -11.10 18.98 12.74
C HIS A 256 -9.83 19.66 13.25
N GLY A 257 -9.32 19.16 14.37
CA GLY A 257 -8.03 19.52 14.94
C GLY A 257 -7.12 18.30 15.02
N VAL A 258 -5.88 18.52 15.46
CA VAL A 258 -4.87 17.47 15.66
C VAL A 258 -4.34 17.56 17.08
N LEU A 259 -4.29 16.40 17.74
CA LEU A 259 -3.63 16.17 19.01
C LEU A 259 -2.36 15.37 18.78
N ASP A 260 -1.33 15.58 19.59
CA ASP A 260 -0.27 14.59 19.73
C ASP A 260 -0.71 13.42 20.64
N LEU A 261 0.09 12.36 20.71
CA LEU A 261 -0.15 11.22 21.60
C LEU A 261 -0.11 11.57 23.10
N ASN A 262 0.26 12.80 23.46
CA ASN A 262 0.26 13.28 24.83
C ASN A 262 -1.01 14.07 25.18
N GLY A 263 -1.95 14.22 24.22
CA GLY A 263 -3.19 14.97 24.40
C GLY A 263 -3.03 16.47 24.22
N THR A 264 -1.89 16.94 23.72
CA THR A 264 -1.65 18.35 23.44
C THR A 264 -2.31 18.72 22.13
N VAL A 265 -3.10 19.80 22.11
CA VAL A 265 -3.61 20.37 20.85
C VAL A 265 -2.46 20.96 20.07
N VAL A 266 -2.12 20.31 18.97
CA VAL A 266 -1.07 20.70 18.03
C VAL A 266 -1.66 21.66 17.00
N LEU A 267 -2.80 21.29 16.41
CA LEU A 267 -3.59 22.14 15.54
C LEU A 267 -5.01 22.29 16.11
N PRO A 268 -5.50 23.52 16.35
CA PRO A 268 -6.86 23.73 16.81
C PRO A 268 -7.88 23.36 15.71
N PRO A 269 -9.14 23.06 16.07
CA PRO A 269 -10.17 22.75 15.10
C PRO A 269 -10.33 23.85 14.04
N ALA A 270 -10.15 23.47 12.77
CA ALA A 270 -10.31 24.34 11.62
C ALA A 270 -11.34 23.71 10.66
N PRO A 271 -12.14 24.52 9.94
CA PRO A 271 -13.14 23.99 9.01
C PRO A 271 -12.54 23.02 7.99
N GLY A 272 -13.23 21.91 7.75
CA GLY A 272 -12.78 20.86 6.85
C GLY A 272 -12.27 19.61 7.57
N ALA A 273 -12.01 18.57 6.78
CA ALA A 273 -11.43 17.32 7.24
C ALA A 273 -9.90 17.41 7.22
N LEU A 274 -9.26 16.69 8.15
CA LEU A 274 -7.80 16.58 8.25
C LEU A 274 -7.42 15.10 8.12
N TYR A 275 -6.42 14.81 7.30
CA TYR A 275 -5.90 13.46 7.07
C TYR A 275 -4.39 13.49 7.26
N VAL A 276 -3.85 12.67 8.15
CA VAL A 276 -2.40 12.54 8.32
C VAL A 276 -1.87 11.71 7.16
N ILE A 277 -0.75 12.14 6.59
CA ILE A 277 -0.11 11.47 5.45
C ILE A 277 1.20 10.78 5.89
N SER A 278 1.86 11.37 6.88
CA SER A 278 3.11 10.91 7.49
C SER A 278 3.31 11.67 8.81
N PRO A 279 4.35 11.36 9.62
CA PRO A 279 4.65 12.10 10.86
C PRO A 279 4.91 13.60 10.65
N HIS A 280 5.14 14.05 9.42
CA HIS A 280 5.47 15.44 9.10
C HIS A 280 4.43 16.14 8.23
N LEU A 281 3.40 15.44 7.74
CA LEU A 281 2.51 15.95 6.70
C LEU A 281 1.05 15.66 7.00
N LEU A 282 0.22 16.67 6.74
CA LEU A 282 -1.22 16.63 6.92
C LEU A 282 -1.91 17.20 5.68
N GLN A 283 -2.91 16.51 5.16
CA GLN A 283 -3.83 17.03 4.16
C GLN A 283 -5.05 17.66 4.85
N GLN A 284 -5.40 18.87 4.44
CA GLN A 284 -6.65 19.52 4.81
C GLN A 284 -7.57 19.61 3.60
N ILE A 285 -8.79 19.07 3.71
CA ILE A 285 -9.85 19.22 2.71
C ILE A 285 -10.91 20.17 3.28
N ALA A 286 -10.96 21.39 2.75
CA ALA A 286 -11.92 22.39 3.16
C ALA A 286 -13.37 22.00 2.75
N PRO A 287 -14.41 22.60 3.37
CA PRO A 287 -15.80 22.26 3.07
C PRO A 287 -16.23 22.49 1.61
N ASP A 288 -15.51 23.35 0.87
CA ASP A 288 -15.72 23.60 -0.56
C ASP A 288 -14.96 22.60 -1.47
N GLY A 289 -14.27 21.63 -0.88
CA GLY A 289 -13.44 20.65 -1.56
C GLY A 289 -12.01 21.11 -1.82
N ALA A 290 -11.64 22.36 -1.48
CA ALA A 290 -10.28 22.83 -1.68
C ALA A 290 -9.30 22.08 -0.77
N SER A 291 -8.30 21.44 -1.38
CA SER A 291 -7.34 20.61 -0.67
C SER A 291 -5.97 21.28 -0.53
N ARG A 292 -5.34 21.12 0.64
CA ARG A 292 -4.04 21.72 1.00
C ARG A 292 -3.15 20.71 1.69
N LEU A 293 -1.85 20.80 1.43
CA LEU A 293 -0.83 20.08 2.18
C LEU A 293 -0.19 21.02 3.22
N LEU A 294 -0.25 20.61 4.47
CA LEU A 294 0.30 21.33 5.62
C LEU A 294 1.45 20.52 6.23
N ARG A 295 2.38 21.24 6.85
CA ARG A 295 3.44 20.67 7.66
C ARG A 295 2.96 20.42 9.08
N LEU A 296 3.27 19.27 9.64
CA LEU A 296 3.17 19.01 11.08
C LEU A 296 4.51 19.28 11.77
N PRO A 297 4.50 19.73 13.05
CA PRO A 297 3.32 20.06 13.86
C PRO A 297 2.77 21.48 13.66
N ASP A 298 3.48 22.36 12.93
CA ASP A 298 3.20 23.81 12.97
C ASP A 298 2.05 24.29 12.08
N GLY A 299 1.48 23.41 11.27
CA GLY A 299 0.38 23.72 10.36
C GLY A 299 0.78 24.61 9.19
N ALA A 300 2.07 24.79 8.93
CA ALA A 300 2.53 25.68 7.86
C ALA A 300 2.08 25.14 6.49
N LEU A 301 1.46 25.99 5.67
CA LEU A 301 1.07 25.63 4.31
C LEU A 301 2.31 25.32 3.47
N LEU A 302 2.36 24.10 2.92
CA LEU A 302 3.41 23.66 2.01
C LEU A 302 2.96 23.79 0.55
N ILE A 303 1.79 23.25 0.23
CA ILE A 303 1.26 23.22 -1.14
C ILE A 303 -0.26 23.46 -1.11
N ASP A 304 -0.74 24.34 -1.99
CA ASP A 304 -2.15 24.64 -2.17
C ASP A 304 -2.70 23.94 -3.42
N GLY A 305 -3.90 23.36 -3.33
CA GLY A 305 -4.56 22.65 -4.44
C GLY A 305 -3.91 21.30 -4.75
N VAL A 306 -3.85 20.39 -3.77
CA VAL A 306 -3.37 19.01 -3.94
C VAL A 306 -4.54 18.05 -3.81
N ASP A 307 -5.10 17.65 -4.94
CA ASP A 307 -6.36 16.91 -5.00
C ASP A 307 -6.19 15.42 -4.64
N ASN A 308 -5.01 14.84 -4.90
CA ASN A 308 -4.70 13.46 -4.56
C ASN A 308 -3.28 13.34 -4.00
N ILE A 309 -3.10 12.45 -3.02
CA ILE A 309 -1.84 12.19 -2.33
C ILE A 309 -1.71 10.68 -2.15
N GLY A 310 -0.58 10.09 -2.53
CA GLY A 310 -0.33 8.66 -2.39
C GLY A 310 1.10 8.34 -1.98
N GLN A 311 1.28 7.41 -1.05
CA GLN A 311 2.61 6.90 -0.71
C GLN A 311 3.15 6.00 -1.83
N ARG A 312 4.47 6.01 -2.02
CA ARG A 312 5.16 5.24 -3.06
C ARG A 312 6.08 4.19 -2.47
N ASP A 313 6.33 3.12 -3.22
CA ASP A 313 7.24 2.03 -2.83
C ASP A 313 8.69 2.51 -2.65
N ASP A 314 9.05 3.63 -3.27
CA ASP A 314 10.38 4.24 -3.17
C ASP A 314 10.57 5.15 -1.94
N GLY A 315 9.56 5.24 -1.06
CA GLY A 315 9.56 6.03 0.17
C GLY A 315 9.25 7.53 -0.02
N HIS A 316 8.86 7.95 -1.22
CA HIS A 316 8.37 9.30 -1.49
C HIS A 316 6.84 9.34 -1.55
N ILE A 317 6.29 10.51 -1.82
CA ILE A 317 4.85 10.74 -1.87
C ILE A 317 4.50 11.38 -3.22
N ASP A 318 3.56 10.77 -3.94
CA ASP A 318 2.94 11.35 -5.12
C ASP A 318 1.93 12.41 -4.72
N ILE A 319 1.94 13.51 -5.45
CA ILE A 319 0.94 14.56 -5.34
C ILE A 319 0.32 14.84 -6.71
N GLU A 320 -1.00 14.99 -6.76
CA GLU A 320 -1.70 15.34 -7.99
C GLU A 320 -2.51 16.62 -7.84
N ARG A 321 -2.65 17.34 -8.94
CA ARG A 321 -3.48 18.53 -9.05
C ARG A 321 -4.29 18.51 -10.34
N GLN A 322 -5.57 18.84 -10.26
CA GLN A 322 -6.43 19.06 -11.40
C GLN A 322 -6.02 20.33 -12.15
N THR A 323 -5.84 20.21 -13.46
CA THR A 323 -5.63 21.38 -14.32
C THR A 323 -6.96 22.03 -14.67
N LYS A 324 -6.99 23.36 -14.76
CA LYS A 324 -8.18 24.13 -15.18
C LYS A 324 -8.44 24.13 -16.70
N ASP A 325 -7.62 23.43 -17.48
CA ASP A 325 -7.72 23.39 -18.93
C ASP A 325 -8.72 22.32 -19.38
N ASP A 326 -9.37 22.53 -20.53
CA ASP A 326 -10.42 21.69 -21.17
C ASP A 326 -10.05 20.19 -21.38
N ASP A 327 -8.81 19.78 -21.06
CA ASP A 327 -8.33 18.40 -21.18
C ASP A 327 -8.57 17.56 -19.89
N GLU A 328 -9.20 18.14 -18.84
CA GLU A 328 -9.69 17.54 -17.57
C GLU A 328 -8.77 16.47 -16.95
N ARG A 329 -7.45 16.69 -16.92
CA ARG A 329 -6.50 15.68 -16.43
C ARG A 329 -5.61 16.20 -15.32
N ASN A 330 -5.35 15.32 -14.34
CA ASN A 330 -4.46 15.58 -13.23
C ASN A 330 -3.01 15.72 -13.72
N VAL A 331 -2.26 16.64 -13.12
CA VAL A 331 -0.80 16.70 -13.21
C VAL A 331 -0.19 16.18 -11.92
N CYS A 332 0.80 15.31 -12.06
CA CYS A 332 1.50 14.64 -10.99
C CYS A 332 2.83 15.35 -10.68
N GLY A 333 3.22 15.30 -9.41
CA GLY A 333 4.51 15.68 -8.87
C GLY A 333 4.91 14.72 -7.75
N VAL A 334 6.11 14.90 -7.20
CA VAL A 334 6.65 14.05 -6.13
C VAL A 334 7.26 14.92 -5.04
N ILE A 335 6.96 14.61 -3.79
CA ILE A 335 7.55 15.23 -2.60
C ILE A 335 8.26 14.17 -1.75
N ASP A 336 9.21 14.59 -0.93
CA ASP A 336 9.74 13.71 0.13
C ASP A 336 8.81 13.69 1.36
N ALA A 337 9.13 12.82 2.33
CA ALA A 337 8.37 12.68 3.57
C ALA A 337 8.28 13.96 4.42
N THR A 338 9.10 14.99 4.15
CA THR A 338 9.03 16.29 4.83
C THR A 338 8.18 17.31 4.05
N GLY A 339 7.69 16.92 2.88
CA GLY A 339 6.91 17.75 1.97
C GLY A 339 7.76 18.66 1.08
N LYS A 340 9.07 18.43 1.02
CA LYS A 340 9.93 19.11 0.06
C LYS A 340 9.62 18.60 -1.34
N VAL A 341 9.31 19.53 -2.24
CA VAL A 341 9.07 19.21 -3.65
C VAL A 341 10.36 18.69 -4.30
N LEU A 342 10.32 17.44 -4.75
CA LEU A 342 11.34 16.83 -5.59
C LEU A 342 10.99 17.09 -7.06
N LEU A 343 9.76 16.79 -7.46
CA LEU A 343 9.26 17.07 -8.80
C LEU A 343 7.97 17.89 -8.70
N PRO A 344 7.87 19.05 -9.37
CA PRO A 344 6.65 19.85 -9.34
C PRO A 344 5.49 19.13 -10.03
N THR A 345 4.25 19.52 -9.68
CA THR A 345 3.01 19.08 -10.34
C THR A 345 2.92 19.62 -11.77
N ALA A 346 3.72 19.05 -12.66
CA ALA A 346 3.90 19.49 -14.05
C ALA A 346 3.95 18.31 -15.04
N TYR A 347 3.82 17.08 -14.57
CA TYR A 347 3.95 15.87 -15.37
C TYR A 347 2.60 15.18 -15.49
N SER A 348 2.36 14.47 -16.58
CA SER A 348 1.17 13.62 -16.71
C SER A 348 1.31 12.32 -15.91
N SER A 349 2.54 11.89 -15.64
CA SER A 349 2.85 10.80 -14.71
C SER A 349 4.32 10.84 -14.32
N VAL A 350 4.61 10.29 -13.14
CA VAL A 350 5.97 10.08 -12.64
C VAL A 350 6.07 8.63 -12.15
N GLN A 351 7.10 7.89 -12.59
CA GLN A 351 7.39 6.54 -12.09
C GLN A 351 8.31 6.58 -10.86
N ASP A 352 8.41 5.46 -10.15
CA ASP A 352 9.33 5.27 -9.02
C ASP A 352 10.80 5.56 -9.35
N PHE A 353 11.49 6.19 -8.40
CA PHE A 353 12.92 6.42 -8.48
C PHE A 353 13.65 5.09 -8.27
N GLY A 354 14.45 4.69 -9.27
CA GLY A 354 15.17 3.42 -9.19
C GLY A 354 16.14 3.36 -8.01
N THR A 355 16.18 2.22 -7.31
CA THR A 355 16.92 2.04 -6.04
C THR A 355 18.40 2.43 -6.10
N LYS A 356 19.10 2.11 -7.20
CA LYS A 356 20.56 2.33 -7.33
C LYS A 356 20.95 3.71 -7.85
N LYS A 357 20.30 4.19 -8.93
CA LYS A 357 20.67 5.46 -9.58
C LYS A 357 19.74 6.61 -9.25
N LYS A 358 18.62 6.33 -8.57
CA LYS A 358 17.60 7.31 -8.16
C LYS A 358 17.09 8.15 -9.35
N ILE A 359 16.83 7.46 -10.46
CA ILE A 359 16.30 8.01 -11.72
C ILE A 359 14.88 7.49 -11.90
N ALA A 360 13.97 8.38 -12.28
CA ALA A 360 12.59 8.10 -12.65
C ALA A 360 12.31 8.49 -14.10
N ILE A 361 11.34 7.83 -14.71
CA ILE A 361 10.74 8.26 -15.98
C ILE A 361 9.58 9.21 -15.65
N VAL A 362 9.56 10.34 -16.33
CA VAL A 362 8.48 11.33 -16.25
C VAL A 362 7.82 11.45 -17.61
N SER A 363 6.52 11.77 -17.65
CA SER A 363 5.80 11.99 -18.91
C SER A 363 5.12 13.35 -18.95
N GLN A 364 4.99 13.94 -20.14
CA GLN A 364 4.20 15.14 -20.40
C GLN A 364 3.42 15.00 -21.70
N ARG A 365 2.23 15.59 -21.74
CA ARG A 365 1.45 15.71 -22.96
C ARG A 365 1.90 16.95 -23.73
N ILE A 366 2.51 16.74 -24.89
CA ILE A 366 3.02 17.81 -25.77
C ILE A 366 2.37 17.63 -27.15
N ALA A 367 1.63 18.64 -27.60
CA ALA A 367 0.86 18.59 -28.85
C ALA A 367 -0.05 17.32 -28.96
N GLY A 368 -0.72 16.96 -27.87
CA GLY A 368 -1.63 15.81 -27.80
C GLY A 368 -0.97 14.43 -27.67
N ARG A 369 0.37 14.35 -27.63
CA ARG A 369 1.14 13.10 -27.50
C ARG A 369 1.81 13.01 -26.13
N TYR A 370 1.88 11.81 -25.56
CA TYR A 370 2.71 11.56 -24.37
C TYR A 370 4.17 11.41 -24.79
N LEU A 371 5.01 12.30 -24.29
CA LEU A 371 6.45 12.25 -24.44
C LEU A 371 7.10 12.04 -23.07
N PHE A 372 8.15 11.23 -23.05
CA PHE A 372 8.84 10.78 -21.86
C PHE A 372 10.18 11.49 -21.71
N GLY A 373 10.57 11.70 -20.46
CA GLY A 373 11.84 12.28 -20.02
C GLY A 373 12.41 11.51 -18.83
N LEU A 374 13.55 11.96 -18.35
CA LEU A 374 14.23 11.39 -17.17
C LEU A 374 14.42 12.48 -16.13
N ALA A 375 14.13 12.16 -14.88
CA ALA A 375 14.43 13.02 -13.74
C ALA A 375 15.13 12.23 -12.63
N ASN A 376 15.88 12.92 -11.76
CA ASN A 376 16.46 12.29 -10.57
C ASN A 376 15.72 12.68 -9.29
N ALA A 377 16.02 11.97 -8.19
CA ALA A 377 15.45 12.25 -6.88
C ALA A 377 15.90 13.59 -6.25
N LYS A 378 16.79 14.36 -6.91
CA LYS A 378 17.10 15.74 -6.54
C LYS A 378 16.19 16.76 -7.23
N GLY A 379 15.29 16.31 -8.10
CA GLY A 379 14.41 17.15 -8.90
C GLY A 379 15.02 17.67 -10.19
N GLU A 380 16.21 17.21 -10.57
CA GLU A 380 16.85 17.63 -11.80
C GLU A 380 16.28 16.83 -12.98
N LEU A 381 15.78 17.56 -13.99
CA LEU A 381 15.39 16.97 -15.27
C LEU A 381 16.66 16.61 -16.05
N LEU A 382 17.02 15.34 -16.02
CA LEU A 382 18.21 14.78 -16.68
C LEU A 382 18.02 14.78 -18.21
N ALA A 383 16.84 14.40 -18.67
CA ALA A 383 16.47 14.41 -20.08
C ALA A 383 15.06 14.99 -20.24
N PRO A 384 14.83 15.92 -21.18
CA PRO A 384 13.52 16.54 -21.36
C PRO A 384 12.49 15.55 -21.90
N CYS A 385 11.20 15.83 -21.67
CA CYS A 385 10.07 15.07 -22.21
C CYS A 385 9.96 15.23 -23.73
N ARG A 386 10.81 14.51 -24.48
CA ARG A 386 10.85 14.55 -25.95
C ARG A 386 10.95 13.18 -26.61
N TYR A 387 11.02 12.13 -25.82
CA TYR A 387 11.18 10.76 -26.29
C TYR A 387 9.80 10.10 -26.39
N GLU A 388 9.54 9.34 -27.45
CA GLU A 388 8.31 8.54 -27.57
C GLU A 388 8.31 7.35 -26.62
N ALA A 389 9.51 6.96 -26.17
CA ALA A 389 9.73 5.79 -25.36
C ALA A 389 11.02 5.92 -24.57
N ILE A 390 11.01 5.41 -23.34
CA ILE A 390 12.22 5.10 -22.57
C ILE A 390 12.07 3.66 -22.05
N ASP A 391 13.13 2.85 -22.12
CA ASP A 391 13.10 1.44 -21.73
C ASP A 391 12.89 1.30 -20.21
N CYS A 392 11.70 0.85 -19.83
CA CYS A 392 11.32 0.50 -18.46
C CYS A 392 11.08 -1.00 -18.37
N ALA A 393 11.53 -1.65 -17.28
CA ALA A 393 11.37 -3.10 -17.12
C ALA A 393 9.88 -3.53 -17.05
N THR A 394 9.03 -2.61 -16.58
CA THR A 394 7.56 -2.64 -16.53
C THR A 394 7.06 -1.19 -16.48
N THR A 395 5.76 -0.92 -16.62
CA THR A 395 5.17 0.44 -16.57
C THR A 395 5.33 1.16 -15.23
N SER A 396 5.78 0.45 -14.19
CA SER A 396 6.09 0.96 -12.84
C SER A 396 7.57 0.78 -12.43
N SER A 397 8.42 0.19 -13.28
CA SER A 397 9.83 -0.04 -12.94
C SER A 397 10.77 1.04 -13.48
N PRO A 398 11.84 1.40 -12.75
CA PRO A 398 12.83 2.36 -13.21
C PRO A 398 13.49 1.94 -14.54
N PRO A 399 14.13 2.88 -15.24
CA PRO A 399 14.73 2.60 -16.54
C PRO A 399 15.83 1.53 -16.44
N ARG A 400 15.82 0.56 -17.36
CA ARG A 400 16.87 -0.47 -17.42
C ARG A 400 18.17 0.13 -17.94
N LEU A 401 19.24 -0.05 -17.17
CA LEU A 401 20.58 0.42 -17.52
C LEU A 401 21.40 -0.69 -18.17
N ARG A 402 21.77 -0.52 -19.45
CA ARG A 402 22.65 -1.44 -20.19
C ARG A 402 24.00 -0.77 -20.40
N LYS A 403 25.08 -1.34 -19.84
CA LYS A 403 26.42 -0.72 -19.88
C LYS A 403 26.43 0.75 -19.41
N ASN A 404 25.65 1.06 -18.38
CA ASN A 404 25.40 2.43 -17.89
C ASN A 404 24.74 3.37 -18.91
N LEU A 405 24.01 2.84 -19.89
CA LEU A 405 23.22 3.62 -20.83
C LEU A 405 21.74 3.26 -20.70
N ILE A 406 20.87 4.24 -20.92
CA ILE A 406 19.41 4.13 -20.95
C ILE A 406 18.98 4.16 -22.41
N PHE A 407 18.21 3.16 -22.82
CA PHE A 407 17.63 3.14 -24.17
C PHE A 407 16.38 4.03 -24.23
N ALA A 408 16.27 4.82 -25.28
CA ALA A 408 15.10 5.64 -25.59
C ALA A 408 14.81 5.63 -27.10
N ILE A 409 13.60 6.03 -27.47
CA ILE A 409 13.23 6.29 -28.86
C ILE A 409 12.84 7.76 -28.98
N ASP A 410 13.44 8.48 -29.92
CA ASP A 410 13.11 9.89 -30.15
C ASP A 410 11.75 10.06 -30.88
N ALA A 411 11.34 11.32 -31.08
CA ALA A 411 10.11 11.69 -31.77
C ALA A 411 10.07 11.32 -33.27
N GLN A 412 11.16 10.76 -33.81
CA GLN A 412 11.27 10.27 -35.19
C GLN A 412 11.28 8.74 -35.25
N GLY A 413 11.15 8.06 -34.11
CA GLY A 413 11.18 6.59 -34.03
C GLY A 413 12.59 6.00 -34.03
N LEU A 414 13.64 6.82 -33.83
CA LEU A 414 15.03 6.36 -33.88
C LEU A 414 15.57 6.01 -32.49
N ALA A 415 16.38 4.95 -32.43
CA ALA A 415 17.02 4.47 -31.22
C ALA A 415 18.08 5.45 -30.69
N CYS A 416 17.93 5.87 -29.44
CA CYS A 416 18.84 6.75 -28.71
C CYS A 416 19.41 6.04 -27.48
N MET A 417 20.70 6.23 -27.21
CA MET A 417 21.30 5.85 -25.93
C MET A 417 21.60 7.10 -25.12
N LEU A 418 21.09 7.15 -23.89
CA LEU A 418 21.31 8.22 -22.94
C LEU A 418 22.27 7.74 -21.86
N THR A 419 23.21 8.59 -21.44
CA THR A 419 23.95 8.38 -20.20
C THR A 419 23.01 8.53 -18.99
N PRO A 420 23.43 8.12 -17.78
CA PRO A 420 22.59 8.23 -16.59
C PRO A 420 22.32 9.67 -16.17
N ASP A 421 23.05 10.65 -16.70
CA ASP A 421 22.78 12.08 -16.55
C ASP A 421 21.83 12.63 -17.65
N GLY A 422 21.23 11.74 -18.45
CA GLY A 422 20.25 12.05 -19.49
C GLY A 422 20.83 12.65 -20.77
N LYS A 423 22.15 12.80 -20.87
CA LYS A 423 22.80 13.26 -22.09
C LYS A 423 22.81 12.17 -23.16
N GLN A 424 22.74 12.60 -24.40
CA GLN A 424 22.80 11.69 -25.53
C GLN A 424 24.23 11.17 -25.71
N ALA A 425 24.42 9.86 -25.51
CA ALA A 425 25.70 9.19 -25.75
C ALA A 425 25.90 8.84 -27.23
N PHE A 426 24.79 8.65 -27.95
CA PHE A 426 24.78 8.16 -29.32
C PHE A 426 23.76 8.93 -30.18
N THR A 427 24.19 9.37 -31.37
CA THR A 427 23.33 9.99 -32.38
C THR A 427 22.78 8.92 -33.33
N PRO A 428 21.45 8.83 -33.53
CA PRO A 428 20.88 7.79 -34.37
C PRO A 428 21.33 7.93 -35.83
N LEU A 429 21.88 6.85 -36.37
CA LEU A 429 22.28 6.75 -37.78
C LEU A 429 21.28 5.94 -38.61
N TYR A 430 20.57 4.99 -37.98
CA TYR A 430 19.70 4.03 -38.63
C TYR A 430 18.43 3.77 -37.79
N PRO A 431 17.26 3.56 -38.42
CA PRO A 431 16.04 3.20 -37.71
C PRO A 431 16.12 1.76 -37.16
N PRO A 432 15.40 1.44 -36.07
CA PRO A 432 15.38 0.09 -35.51
C PRO A 432 14.72 -0.91 -36.48
N ALA A 433 15.22 -2.15 -36.52
CA ALA A 433 14.68 -3.22 -37.35
C ALA A 433 13.32 -3.75 -36.89
N HIS A 434 12.94 -3.43 -35.64
CA HIS A 434 11.69 -3.84 -35.03
C HIS A 434 11.16 -2.77 -34.06
N HIS A 435 9.85 -2.63 -33.91
CA HIS A 435 9.24 -1.66 -33.00
C HIS A 435 9.06 -2.17 -31.56
N LEU A 436 9.02 -3.50 -31.36
CA LEU A 436 9.06 -4.10 -30.02
C LEU A 436 10.42 -3.83 -29.34
N ARG A 437 10.39 -3.09 -28.23
CA ARG A 437 11.58 -2.66 -27.47
C ARG A 437 12.46 -3.83 -27.02
N GLY A 438 11.84 -4.95 -26.59
CA GLY A 438 12.55 -6.16 -26.17
C GLY A 438 13.23 -6.94 -27.30
N VAL A 439 12.86 -6.67 -28.55
CA VAL A 439 13.50 -7.24 -29.75
C VAL A 439 14.58 -6.31 -30.26
N ALA A 440 14.28 -5.01 -30.38
CA ALA A 440 15.14 -4.01 -31.00
C ALA A 440 16.51 -3.86 -30.29
N VAL A 441 16.57 -4.18 -29.00
CA VAL A 441 17.74 -3.94 -28.14
C VAL A 441 18.13 -5.22 -27.41
N GLN A 442 19.35 -5.69 -27.63
CA GLN A 442 19.98 -6.74 -26.85
C GLN A 442 20.99 -6.15 -25.85
N SER A 443 21.58 -6.96 -24.97
CA SER A 443 22.51 -6.46 -23.94
C SER A 443 23.73 -5.74 -24.53
N ASP A 444 24.14 -6.13 -25.73
CA ASP A 444 25.40 -5.67 -26.33
C ASP A 444 25.25 -4.95 -27.69
N PHE A 445 24.07 -5.00 -28.32
CA PHE A 445 23.84 -4.45 -29.65
C PHE A 445 22.36 -4.10 -29.91
N LEU A 446 22.12 -3.33 -30.98
CA LEU A 446 20.82 -2.96 -31.53
C LEU A 446 20.59 -3.66 -32.86
N TYR A 447 19.35 -4.05 -33.14
CA TYR A 447 18.97 -4.41 -34.51
C TYR A 447 18.49 -3.17 -35.26
N VAL A 448 19.15 -2.83 -36.36
CA VAL A 448 18.85 -1.64 -37.18
C VAL A 448 18.64 -1.98 -38.64
N VAL A 449 17.96 -1.11 -39.37
CA VAL A 449 17.75 -1.25 -40.83
C VAL A 449 18.71 -0.36 -41.59
N LYS A 450 19.42 -0.96 -42.54
CA LYS A 450 20.18 -0.23 -43.55
C LYS A 450 20.01 -0.94 -44.90
N ASP A 451 19.63 -0.16 -45.92
CA ASP A 451 19.48 -0.63 -47.30
C ASP A 451 18.57 -1.87 -47.46
N GLY A 452 17.46 -1.91 -46.70
CA GLY A 452 16.50 -3.03 -46.73
C GLY A 452 16.92 -4.30 -45.98
N MET A 453 18.10 -4.27 -45.35
CA MET A 453 18.65 -5.37 -44.55
C MET A 453 18.63 -5.04 -43.06
N ALA A 454 18.40 -6.05 -42.22
CA ALA A 454 18.58 -6.00 -40.79
C ALA A 454 20.05 -6.24 -40.44
N TRP A 455 20.58 -5.42 -39.54
CA TRP A 455 21.96 -5.47 -39.06
C TRP A 455 21.99 -5.47 -37.53
N THR A 456 22.99 -6.11 -36.94
CA THR A 456 23.41 -5.81 -35.57
C THR A 456 24.36 -4.62 -35.57
N MET A 457 24.19 -3.73 -34.61
CA MET A 457 24.99 -2.51 -34.45
C MET A 457 25.37 -2.35 -32.99
N ASP A 458 26.62 -2.03 -32.69
CA ASP A 458 27.00 -1.69 -31.32
C ASP A 458 26.47 -0.30 -30.91
N PHE A 459 26.65 0.04 -29.64
CA PHE A 459 26.23 1.33 -29.09
C PHE A 459 27.16 2.51 -29.44
N THR A 460 28.18 2.29 -30.29
CA THR A 460 29.01 3.35 -30.89
C THR A 460 28.53 3.74 -32.30
N GLY A 461 27.59 2.99 -32.87
CA GLY A 461 27.10 3.17 -34.23
C GLY A 461 27.81 2.30 -35.27
N GLN A 462 28.72 1.43 -34.84
CA GLN A 462 29.41 0.52 -35.74
C GLN A 462 28.49 -0.67 -36.06
N LEU A 463 28.18 -0.85 -37.35
CA LEU A 463 27.52 -2.07 -37.83
C LEU A 463 28.47 -3.25 -37.64
N LEU A 464 27.99 -4.28 -36.95
CA LEU A 464 28.77 -5.46 -36.60
C LEU A 464 28.54 -6.59 -37.61
N GLU A 465 27.28 -7.00 -37.77
CA GLU A 465 26.90 -8.14 -38.60
C GLU A 465 25.63 -7.84 -39.40
N GLN A 466 25.62 -8.23 -40.67
CA GLN A 466 24.43 -8.23 -41.52
C GLN A 466 23.70 -9.56 -41.34
N LEU A 467 22.39 -9.50 -41.09
CA LEU A 467 21.60 -10.70 -40.79
C LEU A 467 20.87 -11.20 -42.04
N ASP A 468 19.80 -10.50 -42.42
CA ASP A 468 18.92 -10.86 -43.55
C ASP A 468 18.16 -9.60 -44.01
N THR A 469 17.29 -9.74 -45.00
CA THR A 469 16.26 -8.75 -45.32
C THR A 469 15.40 -8.47 -44.09
N VAL A 470 14.90 -7.23 -43.98
CA VAL A 470 14.05 -6.82 -42.85
C VAL A 470 12.82 -7.71 -42.71
N ASP A 471 12.23 -8.14 -43.82
CA ASP A 471 11.02 -8.97 -43.82
C ASP A 471 11.29 -10.38 -43.29
N ASN A 472 12.39 -11.02 -43.71
CA ASN A 472 12.80 -12.31 -43.17
C ASN A 472 13.19 -12.22 -41.69
N PHE A 473 13.90 -11.16 -41.29
CA PHE A 473 14.24 -10.91 -39.90
C PHE A 473 12.99 -10.77 -39.02
N LYS A 474 12.01 -9.96 -39.45
CA LYS A 474 10.72 -9.82 -38.74
C LYS A 474 9.99 -11.15 -38.65
N ALA A 475 9.89 -11.91 -39.75
CA ALA A 475 9.26 -13.22 -39.75
C ALA A 475 9.94 -14.22 -38.79
N ALA A 476 11.28 -14.22 -38.73
CA ALA A 476 12.04 -15.07 -37.83
C ALA A 476 11.83 -14.69 -36.35
N ILE A 477 11.84 -13.39 -36.02
CA ILE A 477 11.54 -12.92 -34.67
C ILE A 477 10.10 -13.25 -34.27
N THR A 478 9.13 -13.04 -35.17
CA THR A 478 7.73 -13.41 -34.90
C THR A 478 7.60 -14.90 -34.62
N ALA A 479 8.27 -15.75 -35.41
CA ALA A 479 8.28 -17.19 -35.17
C ALA A 479 8.89 -17.56 -33.81
N GLN A 480 10.03 -16.95 -33.44
CA GLN A 480 10.69 -17.17 -32.14
C GLN A 480 9.84 -16.69 -30.96
N LEU A 481 9.22 -15.50 -31.06
CA LEU A 481 8.32 -15.00 -30.03
C LEU A 481 7.09 -15.89 -29.88
N SER A 482 6.50 -16.35 -30.99
CA SER A 482 5.41 -17.31 -30.95
C SER A 482 5.84 -18.62 -30.28
N GLU A 483 7.01 -19.16 -30.60
CA GLU A 483 7.55 -20.36 -29.95
C GLU A 483 7.78 -20.16 -28.45
N ALA A 484 8.41 -19.05 -28.05
CA ALA A 484 8.70 -18.72 -26.65
C ALA A 484 7.44 -18.49 -25.80
N MET A 485 6.36 -17.98 -26.41
CA MET A 485 5.05 -17.80 -25.77
C MET A 485 4.19 -19.08 -25.83
N GLY A 486 4.71 -20.22 -26.30
CA GLY A 486 3.92 -21.44 -26.46
C GLY A 486 2.87 -21.38 -27.59
N LEU A 487 2.82 -20.26 -28.32
CA LEU A 487 2.02 -20.03 -29.52
C LEU A 487 2.64 -20.66 -30.78
N GLY A 488 3.74 -21.40 -30.64
CA GLY A 488 4.31 -22.21 -31.70
C GLY A 488 3.22 -23.16 -32.22
N LYS A 489 2.62 -22.80 -33.36
CA LYS A 489 1.57 -23.59 -34.01
C LYS A 489 2.12 -25.00 -34.18
N LYS A 490 1.69 -25.94 -33.33
CA LYS A 490 1.51 -27.32 -33.78
C LYS A 490 0.60 -27.17 -34.98
N LYS A 491 1.14 -27.30 -36.20
CA LYS A 491 0.34 -27.32 -37.42
C LYS A 491 -0.72 -28.38 -37.21
N ALA A 492 -1.94 -27.94 -36.90
CA ALA A 492 -3.09 -28.82 -36.98
C ALA A 492 -3.15 -29.32 -38.42
N PRO A 493 -3.51 -30.58 -38.66
CA PRO A 493 -3.72 -31.07 -40.01
C PRO A 493 -4.69 -30.11 -40.73
N PRO A 494 -4.58 -29.93 -42.07
CA PRO A 494 -5.58 -29.17 -42.80
C PRO A 494 -6.96 -29.76 -42.48
N ARG A 495 -7.81 -28.94 -41.87
CA ARG A 495 -9.18 -29.27 -41.49
C ARG A 495 -10.14 -28.66 -42.48
N ASN A 496 -11.31 -29.25 -42.62
CA ASN A 496 -12.36 -28.66 -43.42
C ASN A 496 -13.01 -27.53 -42.61
N SER A 497 -13.40 -26.45 -43.30
CA SER A 497 -14.27 -25.40 -42.79
C SER A 497 -15.51 -25.33 -43.66
N PHE A 498 -16.62 -24.88 -43.07
CA PHE A 498 -17.90 -24.74 -43.76
C PHE A 498 -18.53 -23.40 -43.42
N THR A 499 -19.10 -22.74 -44.42
CA THR A 499 -19.89 -21.50 -44.22
C THR A 499 -21.31 -21.82 -43.72
N PRO A 500 -22.05 -20.86 -43.14
CA PRO A 500 -23.43 -21.07 -42.72
C PRO A 500 -24.31 -21.69 -43.79
N ALA A 501 -24.21 -21.19 -45.04
CA ALA A 501 -24.98 -21.70 -46.17
C ALA A 501 -24.64 -23.17 -46.51
N GLN A 502 -23.37 -23.57 -46.36
CA GLN A 502 -22.95 -24.95 -46.58
C GLN A 502 -23.45 -25.88 -45.47
N ILE A 503 -23.43 -25.44 -44.21
CA ILE A 503 -23.95 -26.20 -43.08
C ILE A 503 -25.47 -26.38 -43.22
N LEU A 504 -26.22 -25.32 -43.51
CA LEU A 504 -27.68 -25.36 -43.71
C LEU A 504 -28.10 -26.31 -44.83
N ALA A 505 -27.31 -26.39 -45.91
CA ALA A 505 -27.60 -27.23 -47.06
C ALA A 505 -27.15 -28.70 -46.90
N GLN A 506 -26.07 -28.95 -46.15
CA GLN A 506 -25.35 -30.23 -46.18
C GLN A 506 -25.34 -30.98 -44.83
N ALA A 507 -25.66 -30.32 -43.71
CA ALA A 507 -25.66 -30.98 -42.41
C ALA A 507 -26.86 -31.94 -42.28
N ASP A 508 -26.57 -33.18 -41.84
CA ASP A 508 -27.60 -34.16 -41.54
C ASP A 508 -28.33 -33.78 -40.24
N ARG A 509 -29.63 -33.55 -40.35
CA ARG A 509 -30.49 -33.16 -39.22
C ARG A 509 -30.64 -34.26 -38.17
N GLU A 510 -30.55 -35.53 -38.54
CA GLU A 510 -30.56 -36.62 -37.55
C GLU A 510 -29.25 -36.64 -36.76
N GLN A 511 -28.12 -36.38 -37.43
CA GLN A 511 -26.82 -36.24 -36.79
C GLN A 511 -26.81 -35.04 -35.83
N LEU A 512 -27.31 -33.86 -36.24
CA LEU A 512 -27.40 -32.68 -35.37
C LEU A 512 -28.26 -32.96 -34.12
N ARG A 513 -29.38 -33.66 -34.27
CA ARG A 513 -30.24 -34.06 -33.13
C ARG A 513 -29.53 -35.03 -32.20
N ALA A 514 -28.80 -36.00 -32.73
CA ALA A 514 -28.02 -36.93 -31.91
C ALA A 514 -26.92 -36.20 -31.13
N MET A 515 -26.28 -35.20 -31.74
CA MET A 515 -25.27 -34.35 -31.10
C MET A 515 -25.87 -33.45 -30.01
N ALA A 516 -26.98 -32.78 -30.30
CA ALA A 516 -27.71 -31.96 -29.32
C ALA A 516 -28.22 -32.79 -28.14
N ALA A 517 -28.65 -34.04 -28.37
CA ALA A 517 -29.05 -34.95 -27.30
C ALA A 517 -27.90 -35.27 -26.34
N LEU A 518 -26.63 -35.28 -26.78
CA LEU A 518 -25.48 -35.47 -25.89
C LEU A 518 -25.30 -34.28 -24.93
N LEU A 519 -25.59 -33.06 -25.41
CA LEU A 519 -25.50 -31.82 -24.64
C LEU A 519 -26.69 -31.62 -23.69
N LEU A 520 -27.83 -32.22 -24.02
CA LEU A 520 -29.11 -32.06 -23.32
C LEU A 520 -29.54 -33.34 -22.59
N LEU A 521 -28.56 -34.09 -22.08
CA LEU A 521 -28.75 -35.27 -21.20
C LEU A 521 -29.67 -36.36 -21.78
N GLY A 522 -29.75 -36.45 -23.10
CA GLY A 522 -30.55 -37.41 -23.85
C GLY A 522 -32.02 -37.01 -24.07
N ASP A 523 -32.41 -35.77 -23.74
CA ASP A 523 -33.77 -35.29 -24.01
C ASP A 523 -33.97 -35.01 -25.51
N ALA A 524 -34.76 -35.87 -26.16
CA ALA A 524 -35.01 -35.78 -27.60
C ALA A 524 -35.83 -34.55 -28.01
N ALA A 525 -36.73 -34.06 -27.15
CA ALA A 525 -37.57 -32.91 -27.45
C ALA A 525 -36.77 -31.60 -27.33
N LEU A 526 -35.95 -31.47 -26.28
CA LEU A 526 -35.02 -30.35 -26.14
C LEU A 526 -33.94 -30.38 -27.22
N ALA A 527 -33.41 -31.55 -27.56
CA ALA A 527 -32.45 -31.70 -28.66
C ALA A 527 -33.04 -31.24 -30.00
N GLN A 528 -34.29 -31.61 -30.30
CA GLN A 528 -34.96 -31.12 -31.51
C GLN A 528 -35.10 -29.59 -31.50
N ARG A 529 -35.55 -29.01 -30.40
CA ARG A 529 -35.71 -27.56 -30.25
C ARG A 529 -34.38 -26.81 -30.37
N CYS A 530 -33.32 -27.34 -29.75
CA CYS A 530 -31.97 -26.78 -29.83
C CYS A 530 -31.47 -26.71 -31.27
N VAL A 531 -31.67 -27.79 -32.04
CA VAL A 531 -31.30 -27.83 -33.46
C VAL A 531 -32.11 -26.84 -34.29
N GLU A 532 -33.41 -26.70 -34.04
CA GLU A 532 -34.26 -25.73 -34.75
C GLU A 532 -33.78 -24.30 -34.52
N VAL A 533 -33.57 -23.89 -33.26
CA VAL A 533 -33.07 -22.55 -32.91
C VAL A 533 -31.68 -22.31 -33.49
N THR A 534 -30.76 -23.28 -33.36
CA THR A 534 -29.39 -23.14 -33.87
C THR A 534 -29.36 -22.95 -35.39
N LEU A 535 -30.23 -23.63 -36.14
CA LEU A 535 -30.29 -23.47 -37.59
C LEU A 535 -31.01 -22.17 -38.02
N GLU A 536 -31.92 -21.65 -37.21
CA GLU A 536 -32.52 -20.32 -37.41
C GLU A 536 -31.46 -19.22 -37.20
N GLU A 537 -30.71 -19.27 -36.11
CA GLU A 537 -29.60 -18.34 -35.82
C GLU A 537 -28.52 -18.41 -36.91
N LEU A 538 -28.13 -19.62 -37.32
CA LEU A 538 -27.14 -19.83 -38.38
C LEU A 538 -27.61 -19.29 -39.74
N ALA A 539 -28.91 -19.19 -39.99
CA ALA A 539 -29.44 -18.60 -41.22
C ALA A 539 -29.35 -17.07 -41.25
N GLU A 540 -29.19 -16.44 -40.09
CA GLU A 540 -29.03 -14.99 -39.92
C GLU A 540 -27.57 -14.58 -39.69
N ASP A 541 -26.65 -15.54 -39.58
CA ASP A 541 -25.22 -15.32 -39.33
C ASP A 541 -24.47 -14.81 -40.59
N ASP A 542 -23.26 -14.28 -40.40
CA ASP A 542 -22.44 -13.74 -41.47
C ASP A 542 -22.12 -14.83 -42.52
N PRO A 543 -22.54 -14.66 -43.79
CA PRO A 543 -22.32 -15.68 -44.83
C PRO A 543 -20.85 -15.97 -45.13
N GLU A 544 -19.92 -15.08 -44.73
CA GLU A 544 -18.48 -15.25 -44.89
C GLU A 544 -17.80 -15.93 -43.68
N GLU A 545 -18.53 -16.17 -42.57
CA GLU A 545 -17.99 -16.87 -41.40
C GLU A 545 -17.69 -18.34 -41.72
N GLU A 546 -16.61 -18.89 -41.14
CA GLU A 546 -16.16 -20.26 -41.37
C GLU A 546 -16.10 -21.06 -40.07
N TYR A 547 -16.85 -22.16 -39.98
CA TYR A 547 -16.82 -23.06 -38.83
C TYR A 547 -16.01 -24.32 -39.14
N GLU A 548 -15.09 -24.68 -38.24
CA GLU A 548 -14.22 -25.84 -38.41
C GLU A 548 -14.91 -27.16 -38.02
N GLY A 549 -14.76 -28.20 -38.84
CA GLY A 549 -15.18 -29.55 -38.49
C GLY A 549 -14.86 -30.57 -39.58
N ASP A 550 -14.81 -31.85 -39.23
CA ASP A 550 -14.58 -32.94 -40.19
C ASP A 550 -15.79 -33.10 -41.15
N THR A 551 -16.99 -32.70 -40.70
CA THR A 551 -18.25 -32.69 -41.48
C THR A 551 -19.06 -31.41 -41.20
N PRO A 552 -20.04 -31.03 -42.06
CA PRO A 552 -20.89 -29.87 -41.81
C PRO A 552 -21.67 -29.94 -40.49
N ALA A 553 -22.13 -31.14 -40.11
CA ALA A 553 -22.81 -31.33 -38.82
C ALA A 553 -21.86 -31.20 -37.63
N ALA A 554 -20.61 -31.66 -37.77
CA ALA A 554 -19.59 -31.51 -36.73
C ALA A 554 -19.17 -30.04 -36.54
N ALA A 555 -19.08 -29.28 -37.62
CA ALA A 555 -18.77 -27.84 -37.57
C ALA A 555 -19.81 -27.03 -36.78
N CYS A 556 -21.06 -27.50 -36.74
CA CYS A 556 -22.15 -26.88 -35.98
C CYS A 556 -22.15 -27.25 -34.47
N PHE A 557 -21.26 -28.12 -34.01
CA PHE A 557 -21.35 -28.67 -32.65
C PHE A 557 -21.16 -27.61 -31.54
N PHE A 558 -20.28 -26.63 -31.74
CA PHE A 558 -20.08 -25.56 -30.76
C PHE A 558 -21.29 -24.62 -30.70
N LEU A 559 -21.94 -24.35 -31.85
CA LEU A 559 -23.18 -23.58 -31.90
C LEU A 559 -24.31 -24.31 -31.17
N LEU A 560 -24.46 -25.62 -31.36
CA LEU A 560 -25.41 -26.43 -30.60
C LEU A 560 -25.16 -26.35 -29.08
N TRP A 561 -23.90 -26.28 -28.65
CA TRP A 561 -23.57 -26.05 -27.25
C TRP A 561 -23.93 -24.64 -26.79
N SER A 562 -23.62 -23.62 -27.58
CA SER A 562 -23.96 -22.22 -27.29
C SER A 562 -25.47 -22.06 -27.09
N THR A 563 -26.27 -22.61 -27.99
CA THR A 563 -27.73 -22.61 -27.90
C THR A 563 -28.23 -23.39 -26.67
N ALA A 564 -27.66 -24.58 -26.42
CA ALA A 564 -28.02 -25.36 -25.24
C ALA A 564 -27.69 -24.63 -23.93
N ALA A 565 -26.58 -23.90 -23.88
CA ALA A 565 -26.14 -23.12 -22.72
C ALA A 565 -26.96 -21.83 -22.55
N HIS A 566 -26.93 -20.92 -23.53
CA HIS A 566 -27.46 -19.57 -23.39
C HIS A 566 -28.98 -19.47 -23.60
N VAL A 567 -29.56 -20.32 -24.44
CA VAL A 567 -31.01 -20.26 -24.75
C VAL A 567 -31.80 -21.25 -23.91
N LEU A 568 -31.23 -22.42 -23.63
CA LEU A 568 -31.91 -23.51 -22.92
C LEU A 568 -31.43 -23.72 -21.48
N GLY A 569 -30.37 -23.04 -21.03
CA GLY A 569 -29.92 -23.08 -19.64
C GLY A 569 -29.18 -24.35 -19.22
N HIS A 570 -28.67 -25.15 -20.17
CA HIS A 570 -28.00 -26.43 -19.90
C HIS A 570 -26.47 -26.34 -19.93
N GLY A 571 -25.92 -25.14 -19.76
CA GLY A 571 -24.49 -24.83 -19.73
C GLY A 571 -24.27 -23.35 -19.43
N THR A 572 -23.02 -22.95 -19.18
CA THR A 572 -22.68 -21.56 -18.89
C THR A 572 -21.24 -21.24 -19.29
N THR A 573 -20.90 -19.95 -19.29
CA THR A 573 -19.54 -19.44 -19.50
C THR A 573 -19.08 -18.68 -18.26
N LEU A 574 -17.92 -19.03 -17.71
CA LEU A 574 -17.30 -18.32 -16.58
C LEU A 574 -15.90 -17.83 -16.95
N ASP A 575 -15.59 -16.59 -16.58
CA ASP A 575 -14.22 -16.06 -16.61
C ASP A 575 -13.42 -16.64 -15.43
N TRP A 576 -12.10 -16.82 -15.59
CA TRP A 576 -11.25 -17.35 -14.52
C TRP A 576 -11.28 -16.53 -13.22
N LYS A 577 -11.65 -15.24 -13.29
CA LYS A 577 -11.80 -14.34 -12.13
C LYS A 577 -13.17 -14.47 -11.45
N ALA A 578 -14.15 -15.10 -12.07
CA ALA A 578 -15.53 -15.21 -11.55
C ALA A 578 -15.69 -16.37 -10.55
N VAL A 579 -14.73 -16.52 -9.63
CA VAL A 579 -14.71 -17.61 -8.64
C VAL A 579 -15.93 -17.53 -7.71
N ASP A 580 -16.40 -16.32 -7.44
CA ASP A 580 -17.59 -16.03 -6.63
C ASP A 580 -18.91 -16.53 -7.24
N GLU A 581 -18.90 -16.91 -8.51
CA GLU A 581 -20.05 -17.51 -9.20
C GLU A 581 -20.10 -19.04 -9.07
N VAL A 582 -19.03 -19.70 -8.60
CA VAL A 582 -18.99 -21.15 -8.37
C VAL A 582 -20.04 -21.63 -7.37
N PRO A 583 -20.22 -21.02 -6.17
CA PRO A 583 -21.30 -21.39 -5.25
C PRO A 583 -22.70 -21.18 -5.83
N ARG A 584 -22.82 -20.40 -6.92
CA ARG A 584 -24.07 -20.04 -7.58
C ARG A 584 -24.29 -20.81 -8.88
N ILE A 585 -23.50 -21.84 -9.17
CA ILE A 585 -23.55 -22.58 -10.44
C ILE A 585 -24.96 -23.10 -10.81
N ALA A 586 -25.79 -23.42 -9.80
CA ALA A 586 -27.17 -23.86 -10.00
C ALA A 586 -28.11 -22.78 -10.57
N ARG A 587 -27.71 -21.50 -10.53
CA ARG A 587 -28.40 -20.39 -11.21
C ARG A 587 -28.05 -20.30 -12.69
N HIS A 588 -26.90 -20.87 -13.07
CA HIS A 588 -26.33 -20.78 -14.40
C HIS A 588 -26.60 -22.03 -15.24
N ILE A 589 -26.67 -23.20 -14.60
CA ILE A 589 -27.03 -24.47 -15.24
C ILE A 589 -28.30 -25.00 -14.57
N ASP A 590 -29.43 -24.97 -15.27
CA ASP A 590 -30.72 -25.47 -14.77
C ASP A 590 -30.75 -27.00 -14.75
N LEU A 591 -30.15 -27.55 -13.70
CA LEU A 591 -30.04 -28.98 -13.47
C LEU A 591 -30.45 -29.30 -12.02
N PRO A 592 -31.45 -30.16 -11.79
CA PRO A 592 -31.88 -30.51 -10.45
C PRO A 592 -30.76 -31.03 -9.54
N ALA A 593 -29.77 -31.73 -10.11
CA ALA A 593 -28.61 -32.27 -9.39
C ALA A 593 -27.63 -31.23 -8.86
N LEU A 594 -27.76 -29.95 -9.24
CA LEU A 594 -26.92 -28.86 -8.73
C LEU A 594 -27.62 -28.01 -7.66
N ARG A 595 -28.93 -28.20 -7.42
CA ARG A 595 -29.73 -27.30 -6.56
C ARG A 595 -29.29 -27.27 -5.10
N ASP A 596 -28.68 -28.34 -4.63
CA ASP A 596 -28.15 -28.51 -3.28
C ASP A 596 -26.62 -28.41 -3.21
N PHE A 597 -25.96 -28.05 -4.32
CA PHE A 597 -24.53 -27.80 -4.34
C PHE A 597 -24.19 -26.61 -3.43
N THR A 598 -23.20 -26.81 -2.57
CA THR A 598 -22.63 -25.75 -1.72
C THR A 598 -21.10 -25.87 -1.77
N TRP A 599 -20.43 -24.72 -1.73
CA TRP A 599 -18.97 -24.61 -1.73
C TRP A 599 -18.58 -23.51 -0.75
N ALA A 600 -17.63 -23.78 0.16
CA ALA A 600 -17.22 -22.84 1.20
C ALA A 600 -15.69 -22.69 1.24
N ASP A 601 -15.22 -21.48 0.96
CA ASP A 601 -13.82 -21.09 0.71
C ASP A 601 -12.83 -21.51 1.83
N GLN A 602 -13.30 -21.70 3.06
CA GLN A 602 -12.43 -22.03 4.20
C GLN A 602 -12.04 -23.52 4.30
N HIS A 603 -12.69 -24.43 3.55
CA HIS A 603 -12.43 -25.88 3.62
C HIS A 603 -12.13 -26.54 2.27
N ASP A 604 -12.60 -25.95 1.16
CA ASP A 604 -12.64 -26.61 -0.16
C ASP A 604 -11.70 -25.98 -1.22
N GLY A 605 -10.85 -25.01 -0.83
CA GLY A 605 -9.99 -24.21 -1.72
C GLY A 605 -10.64 -22.89 -2.18
N ASP A 606 -9.85 -21.99 -2.78
CA ASP A 606 -10.28 -20.65 -3.21
C ASP A 606 -10.02 -20.36 -4.70
N ALA A 607 -9.50 -21.33 -5.45
CA ALA A 607 -9.25 -21.20 -6.89
C ALA A 607 -10.40 -21.76 -7.74
N MET A 608 -10.57 -21.21 -8.95
CA MET A 608 -11.56 -21.70 -9.93
C MET A 608 -11.43 -23.21 -10.19
N ALA A 609 -10.21 -23.74 -10.26
CA ALA A 609 -9.97 -25.17 -10.48
C ALA A 609 -10.52 -26.04 -9.34
N ASP A 610 -10.41 -25.58 -8.09
CA ASP A 610 -10.92 -26.29 -6.91
C ASP A 610 -12.45 -26.29 -6.91
N GLY A 611 -13.05 -25.15 -7.24
CA GLY A 611 -14.49 -25.00 -7.44
C GLY A 611 -15.07 -25.94 -8.50
N LEU A 612 -14.42 -26.03 -9.67
CA LEU A 612 -14.86 -26.93 -10.74
C LEU A 612 -14.71 -28.41 -10.36
N ALA A 613 -13.64 -28.76 -9.63
CA ALA A 613 -13.46 -30.11 -9.10
C ALA A 613 -14.54 -30.48 -8.08
N ALA A 614 -14.94 -29.53 -7.21
CA ALA A 614 -16.04 -29.70 -6.27
C ALA A 614 -17.38 -29.94 -6.97
N ILE A 615 -17.69 -29.16 -8.03
CA ILE A 615 -18.89 -29.35 -8.85
C ILE A 615 -18.88 -30.73 -9.51
N ALA A 616 -17.74 -31.14 -10.10
CA ALA A 616 -17.61 -32.45 -10.73
C ALA A 616 -17.83 -33.60 -9.73
N ALA A 617 -17.27 -33.48 -8.52
CA ALA A 617 -17.46 -34.44 -7.44
C ALA A 617 -18.93 -34.54 -7.00
N HIS A 618 -19.64 -33.40 -6.91
CA HIS A 618 -21.07 -33.34 -6.58
C HIS A 618 -21.95 -34.00 -7.66
N LEU A 619 -21.59 -33.86 -8.94
CA LEU A 619 -22.34 -34.44 -10.06
C LEU A 619 -22.11 -35.96 -10.22
N ALA A 620 -20.97 -36.49 -9.77
CA ALA A 620 -20.59 -37.87 -10.01
C ALA A 620 -21.58 -38.93 -9.46
N PRO A 621 -22.16 -38.80 -8.24
CA PRO A 621 -23.20 -39.70 -7.73
C PRO A 621 -24.45 -39.76 -8.61
N HIS A 622 -24.76 -38.68 -9.32
CA HIS A 622 -25.90 -38.59 -10.24
C HIS A 622 -25.62 -39.19 -11.62
N GLN A 623 -24.47 -39.86 -11.82
CA GLN A 623 -24.02 -40.38 -13.12
C GLN A 623 -23.84 -39.28 -14.17
N LEU A 624 -23.46 -38.08 -13.72
CA LEU A 624 -23.18 -36.93 -14.56
C LEU A 624 -21.69 -36.57 -14.51
N ARG A 625 -21.23 -35.85 -15.54
CA ARG A 625 -19.86 -35.35 -15.67
C ARG A 625 -19.88 -33.89 -16.08
N LEU A 626 -19.06 -33.10 -15.42
CA LEU A 626 -18.80 -31.72 -15.81
C LEU A 626 -17.84 -31.71 -16.99
N VAL A 627 -18.09 -30.85 -17.96
CA VAL A 627 -17.27 -30.73 -19.16
C VAL A 627 -16.97 -29.26 -19.40
N ASN A 628 -15.70 -28.96 -19.67
CA ASN A 628 -15.30 -27.68 -20.27
C ASN A 628 -15.09 -27.88 -21.78
N MET A 629 -15.93 -27.27 -22.62
CA MET A 629 -15.97 -27.47 -24.08
C MET A 629 -14.70 -26.99 -24.80
N HIS A 630 -14.03 -25.97 -24.26
CA HIS A 630 -12.87 -25.34 -24.88
C HIS A 630 -11.83 -24.97 -23.82
N GLY A 631 -10.58 -25.41 -24.00
CA GLY A 631 -9.47 -25.11 -23.09
C GLY A 631 -8.78 -23.78 -23.44
N GLY A 632 -9.47 -22.66 -23.26
CA GLY A 632 -8.82 -21.33 -23.25
C GLY A 632 -8.17 -21.05 -21.90
N GLU A 633 -7.19 -20.15 -21.84
CA GLU A 633 -6.49 -19.80 -20.58
C GLU A 633 -7.38 -18.97 -19.63
N ASP A 634 -8.36 -18.22 -20.16
CA ASP A 634 -9.11 -17.22 -19.38
C ASP A 634 -10.64 -17.49 -19.25
N THR A 635 -11.22 -18.44 -19.98
CA THR A 635 -12.68 -18.68 -20.01
C THR A 635 -13.04 -20.16 -20.02
N TYR A 636 -14.00 -20.54 -19.18
CA TYR A 636 -14.54 -21.88 -19.02
C TYR A 636 -15.92 -21.99 -19.66
N TYR A 637 -16.07 -22.89 -20.63
CA TYR A 637 -17.32 -23.17 -21.35
C TYR A 637 -17.94 -24.44 -20.77
N LEU A 638 -18.70 -24.29 -19.70
CA LEU A 638 -19.16 -25.38 -18.85
C LEU A 638 -20.47 -25.99 -19.37
N GLY A 639 -20.53 -27.32 -19.39
CA GLY A 639 -21.75 -28.08 -19.63
C GLY A 639 -21.73 -29.38 -18.83
N VAL A 640 -22.86 -30.09 -18.83
CA VAL A 640 -22.99 -31.37 -18.12
C VAL A 640 -23.42 -32.45 -19.09
N VAL A 641 -22.74 -33.60 -19.07
CA VAL A 641 -23.08 -34.77 -19.88
C VAL A 641 -23.34 -35.99 -19.01
N ARG A 642 -24.08 -36.97 -19.54
CA ARG A 642 -24.23 -38.27 -18.86
C ARG A 642 -22.91 -39.03 -18.90
N ALA A 643 -22.56 -39.70 -17.80
CA ALA A 643 -21.33 -40.49 -17.71
C ALA A 643 -21.28 -41.62 -18.77
N CYS A 644 -22.42 -42.18 -19.16
CA CYS A 644 -22.50 -43.19 -20.23
C CYS A 644 -22.24 -42.62 -21.63
N ASP A 645 -22.45 -41.32 -21.85
CA ASP A 645 -22.36 -40.67 -23.16
C ASP A 645 -20.99 -40.01 -23.40
N THR A 646 -20.12 -39.98 -22.39
CA THR A 646 -18.84 -39.28 -22.42
C THR A 646 -17.94 -39.71 -23.59
N ALA A 647 -17.93 -40.99 -23.95
CA ALA A 647 -17.16 -41.50 -25.09
C ALA A 647 -17.74 -41.04 -26.45
N ALA A 648 -19.07 -41.00 -26.57
CA ALA A 648 -19.74 -40.52 -27.78
C ALA A 648 -19.55 -39.01 -27.95
N PHE A 649 -19.72 -38.26 -26.86
CA PHE A 649 -19.48 -36.83 -26.79
C PHE A 649 -18.03 -36.48 -27.18
N GLY A 650 -17.02 -37.14 -26.59
CA GLY A 650 -15.62 -36.88 -26.92
C GLY A 650 -15.29 -37.14 -28.40
N LYS A 651 -15.89 -38.18 -29.00
CA LYS A 651 -15.72 -38.48 -30.43
C LYS A 651 -16.28 -37.36 -31.31
N VAL A 652 -17.47 -36.86 -31.01
CA VAL A 652 -18.12 -35.77 -31.75
C VAL A 652 -17.35 -34.46 -31.57
N ALA A 653 -16.91 -34.15 -30.35
CA ALA A 653 -16.14 -32.95 -30.07
C ALA A 653 -14.81 -32.91 -30.86
N LEU A 654 -14.13 -34.05 -30.98
CA LEU A 654 -12.92 -34.16 -31.78
C LEU A 654 -13.17 -33.94 -33.28
N GLN A 655 -14.31 -34.42 -33.80
CA GLN A 655 -14.75 -34.14 -35.17
C GLN A 655 -15.07 -32.66 -35.37
N ALA A 656 -15.52 -31.96 -34.33
CA ALA A 656 -15.78 -30.52 -34.33
C ALA A 656 -14.54 -29.66 -34.02
N ALA A 657 -13.34 -30.22 -34.15
CA ALA A 657 -12.07 -29.57 -33.80
C ALA A 657 -11.88 -29.17 -32.32
N LEU A 658 -12.83 -29.49 -31.43
CA LEU A 658 -12.78 -29.19 -30.01
C LEU A 658 -11.99 -30.22 -29.22
N ARG A 659 -11.43 -29.79 -28.09
CA ARG A 659 -10.73 -30.65 -27.14
C ARG A 659 -11.30 -30.43 -25.73
N PRO A 660 -12.50 -30.95 -25.46
CA PRO A 660 -13.14 -30.73 -24.19
C PRO A 660 -12.36 -31.42 -23.06
N VAL A 661 -12.28 -30.75 -21.92
CA VAL A 661 -11.74 -31.33 -20.68
C VAL A 661 -12.90 -31.88 -19.87
N LEU A 662 -12.86 -33.18 -19.60
CA LEU A 662 -13.80 -33.85 -18.70
C LEU A 662 -13.24 -33.75 -17.29
N LEU A 663 -14.04 -33.18 -16.38
CA LEU A 663 -13.67 -32.96 -14.98
C LEU A 663 -14.35 -33.99 -14.07
#